data_AF-A0A5E4ISZ1-F1
#
_entry.id   AF-A0A5E4ISZ1-F1
#
_cell.length_a   1.000
_cell.length_b   1.000
_cell.length_c   1.000
_cell.angle_alpha   90.00
_cell.angle_beta   90.00
_cell.angle_gamma   90.00
#
_symmetry.space_group_name_H-M   'P 1'
#
loop_
_entity.id
_entity.type
_entity.pdbx_description
1 polymer ?
#
loop_
_entity_poly.entity_id
_entity_poly.type
_entity_poly.pdbx_seq_one_letter_code
_entity_poly.pdbx_strand_id
1 'polypeptide(L)'
;MGDKKMSLRAFIVRMTIGFIFITILTASSSAIEEMPAKQILILASYNPGLRWTDLQGSAIENQLSIYYPTADFSFEYMDTKKQAPTNARLAELKELYRNRYRDRHFDVIVCSDDDAFQFLLNNRDDLFPGSPVVFCGVNFFEDKTLAGKKNFTGVVEAFDLPGTLSLMLNLHPKTKQIVVVNDRTTTGRANREVMNQTLPSFSTNVSFAIWDNMTVEELQRNASDLREGSLILLLNYNRDREGRSLTHEESTWVLRSASKVPIYGTRDVYMGYGTVGGVISTGPVQGGMAADLALRILKGEQADGIPVIKTCPNSYMFDMIELRRFNISLSSIPPNSIIVNQPFQPHSIFSGMNLSGLDLSGVNLSLSQLKNSNLEMTNLSGSSLEGVQLDDTRLSKANLRGAIMNEVDGEGSDLSFADLSGANLIGSDLIGSNLTGADLTGADLQQSRLGGAKLVGARLDYANLTATNLSDSNLTDASLVEAQLRRAALRNSILARANLTKASLVGANLINANLNHADLTGVDISEARCQGANFVGASIVKSRLGFTNLTSTNFSLANLSGSYLVASNLVDSDLSKADLSGANLEIAYMHRAKLNEADLSNSNLNEAHLEDSDLSNSNLENADLTGALLSGCNLTGANLKGARLFGTDLSQAILKDVYLTGASMIGAKMSWANLSGSSLTNCQFSRAELFGTDLSNSDLTSSDFTRAYLVRANLSGCTLKDARLDYADLTGANLRDAYLGNIRLVNVFMNNADLSGADLSGAYLYSMTYDGTVWRKAVLRSASLILMNFLDADFTGADLRNVRIAKTYINNTKFSGADLSGAIFDTTALENIDFEGANLQGIKYDAVTLQFLALSRLEGAKISEDLHRDIEKLRSG
;
A
#
# COMPACT_ATOMS: atom_id res chain seq x y z
N MET A 1 21.95 30.98 24.72
CA MET A 1 21.92 29.52 24.97
C MET A 1 20.59 29.16 25.64
N GLY A 2 19.51 29.09 24.86
CA GLY A 2 18.13 28.95 25.38
C GLY A 2 17.41 27.64 25.03
N ASP A 3 17.89 26.84 24.08
CA ASP A 3 17.05 25.79 23.46
C ASP A 3 17.44 24.33 23.71
N LYS A 4 18.26 24.03 24.73
CA LYS A 4 18.60 22.62 25.08
C LYS A 4 17.82 22.03 26.26
N LYS A 5 16.94 22.78 26.92
CA LYS A 5 16.12 22.28 28.05
C LYS A 5 14.72 21.81 27.67
N MET A 6 14.28 22.02 26.43
CA MET A 6 12.92 21.68 26.01
C MET A 6 12.78 20.24 25.47
N SER A 7 13.84 19.59 25.00
CA SER A 7 13.75 18.22 24.45
C SER A 7 13.75 17.12 25.52
N LEU A 8 14.39 17.35 26.67
CA LEU A 8 14.44 16.34 27.75
C LEU A 8 13.11 16.23 28.48
N ARG A 9 12.36 17.33 28.63
CA ARG A 9 11.01 17.31 29.23
C ARG A 9 9.99 16.64 28.32
N ALA A 10 10.05 16.83 26.99
CA ALA A 10 9.16 16.16 26.05
C ALA A 10 9.44 14.65 25.94
N PHE A 11 10.72 14.25 26.01
CA PHE A 11 11.12 12.84 26.02
C PHE A 11 10.73 12.15 27.33
N ILE A 12 10.97 12.79 28.48
CA ILE A 12 10.53 12.28 29.79
C ILE A 12 9.00 12.22 29.85
N VAL A 13 8.25 13.22 29.38
CA VAL A 13 6.78 13.17 29.37
C VAL A 13 6.25 12.07 28.45
N ARG A 14 6.85 11.80 27.29
CA ARG A 14 6.45 10.67 26.44
C ARG A 14 6.82 9.31 27.03
N MET A 15 7.96 9.20 27.71
CA MET A 15 8.36 7.98 28.40
C MET A 15 7.51 7.75 29.66
N THR A 16 7.13 8.81 30.38
CA THR A 16 6.25 8.75 31.55
C THR A 16 4.80 8.50 31.14
N ILE A 17 4.30 9.03 30.02
CA ILE A 17 2.97 8.67 29.48
C ILE A 17 2.96 7.23 28.96
N GLY A 18 4.04 6.76 28.32
CA GLY A 18 4.20 5.36 27.92
C GLY A 18 4.31 4.39 29.11
N PHE A 19 5.05 4.77 30.16
CA PHE A 19 5.13 3.98 31.40
C PHE A 19 3.85 4.03 32.22
N ILE A 20 3.12 5.15 32.23
CA ILE A 20 1.80 5.29 32.86
C ILE A 20 0.74 4.50 32.08
N PHE A 21 0.80 4.42 30.74
CA PHE A 21 -0.08 3.52 29.98
C PHE A 21 0.24 2.04 30.22
N ILE A 22 1.51 1.66 30.31
CA ILE A 22 1.91 0.28 30.62
C ILE A 22 1.64 -0.08 32.08
N THR A 23 1.74 0.86 33.02
CA THR A 23 1.38 0.63 34.44
C THR A 23 -0.12 0.74 34.71
N ILE A 24 -0.91 1.46 33.91
CA ILE A 24 -2.39 1.39 33.99
C ILE A 24 -2.90 0.09 33.34
N LEU A 25 -2.19 -0.46 32.34
CA LEU A 25 -2.44 -1.81 31.81
C LEU A 25 -1.92 -2.95 32.71
N THR A 26 -1.04 -2.69 33.68
CA THR A 26 -0.50 -3.71 34.61
C THR A 26 -0.83 -3.51 36.09
N ALA A 27 -1.46 -2.40 36.47
CA ALA A 27 -1.98 -2.13 37.83
C ALA A 27 -3.51 -2.25 37.92
N SER A 28 -4.16 -2.72 36.85
CA SER A 28 -5.54 -3.24 36.89
C SER A 28 -5.58 -4.76 37.09
N SER A 29 -4.46 -5.39 37.47
CA SER A 29 -4.41 -6.80 37.89
C SER A 29 -4.27 -6.93 39.41
N SER A 30 -4.77 -5.94 40.15
CA SER A 30 -5.10 -6.13 41.56
C SER A 30 -6.21 -7.16 41.63
N ALA A 31 -5.83 -8.41 41.92
CA ALA A 31 -6.67 -9.53 42.34
C ALA A 31 -8.17 -9.30 42.06
N ILE A 32 -8.60 -9.59 40.82
CA ILE A 32 -9.97 -10.04 40.63
C ILE A 32 -10.02 -11.31 41.47
N GLU A 33 -10.60 -11.20 42.65
CA GLU A 33 -11.12 -12.36 43.37
C GLU A 33 -11.91 -13.14 42.31
N GLU A 34 -11.39 -14.28 41.84
CA GLU A 34 -12.10 -15.13 40.89
C GLU A 34 -13.43 -15.43 41.56
N MET A 35 -14.48 -14.70 41.18
CA MET A 35 -15.82 -14.96 41.68
C MET A 35 -16.10 -16.41 41.27
N PRO A 36 -16.33 -17.32 42.22
CA PRO A 36 -16.48 -18.72 41.91
C PRO A 36 -17.55 -18.89 40.83
N ALA A 37 -17.21 -19.66 39.80
CA ALA A 37 -18.07 -19.92 38.65
C ALA A 37 -19.47 -20.33 39.11
N LYS A 38 -20.48 -19.57 38.70
CA LYS A 38 -21.88 -19.85 39.03
C LYS A 38 -22.27 -21.22 38.51
N GLN A 39 -22.80 -22.07 39.39
CA GLN A 39 -23.19 -23.43 39.09
C GLN A 39 -24.68 -23.48 38.75
N ILE A 40 -25.02 -23.80 37.51
CA ILE A 40 -26.39 -23.72 37.01
C ILE A 40 -26.82 -25.08 36.48
N LEU A 41 -27.93 -25.61 37.02
CA LEU A 41 -28.53 -26.86 36.54
C LEU A 41 -29.74 -26.54 35.68
N ILE A 42 -29.76 -27.06 34.45
CA ILE A 42 -30.94 -27.06 33.58
C ILE A 42 -31.50 -28.48 33.54
N LEU A 43 -32.65 -28.69 34.19
CA LEU A 43 -33.33 -29.99 34.25
C LEU A 43 -34.56 -29.99 33.34
N ALA A 44 -34.50 -30.75 32.26
CA ALA A 44 -35.59 -30.85 31.28
C ALA A 44 -36.37 -32.16 31.42
N SER A 45 -37.70 -32.07 31.30
CA SER A 45 -38.58 -33.25 31.27
C SER A 45 -38.31 -34.14 30.04
N TYR A 46 -38.02 -33.50 28.91
CA TYR A 46 -37.88 -34.13 27.60
C TYR A 46 -36.48 -34.72 27.37
N ASN A 47 -36.21 -35.14 26.12
CA ASN A 47 -34.91 -35.61 25.62
C ASN A 47 -34.20 -34.54 24.77
N PRO A 48 -32.87 -34.61 24.64
CA PRO A 48 -32.14 -33.77 23.69
C PRO A 48 -32.62 -34.04 22.25
N GLY A 49 -32.65 -33.00 21.41
CA GLY A 49 -33.11 -33.07 20.03
C GLY A 49 -34.59 -32.73 19.84
N LEU A 50 -35.33 -32.45 20.92
CA LEU A 50 -36.67 -31.87 20.83
C LEU A 50 -36.54 -30.35 20.73
N ARG A 51 -36.97 -29.77 19.59
CA ARG A 51 -36.81 -28.35 19.26
C ARG A 51 -37.20 -27.40 20.39
N TRP A 52 -38.32 -27.64 21.07
CA TRP A 52 -38.79 -26.83 22.19
C TRP A 52 -37.77 -26.76 23.34
N THR A 53 -37.28 -27.93 23.77
CA THR A 53 -36.34 -28.08 24.87
C THR A 53 -34.98 -27.48 24.53
N ASP A 54 -34.49 -27.76 23.32
CA ASP A 54 -33.17 -27.30 22.88
C ASP A 54 -33.15 -25.76 22.79
N LEU A 55 -34.21 -25.16 22.22
CA LEU A 55 -34.31 -23.71 22.08
C LEU A 55 -34.49 -22.98 23.42
N GLN A 56 -35.27 -23.54 24.36
CA GLN A 56 -35.33 -23.00 25.72
C GLN A 56 -33.96 -23.06 26.41
N GLY A 57 -33.30 -24.22 26.37
CA GLY A 57 -32.02 -24.47 27.02
C GLY A 57 -30.92 -23.53 26.50
N SER A 58 -30.78 -23.43 25.17
CA SER A 58 -29.80 -22.53 24.55
C SER A 58 -30.10 -21.05 24.82
N ALA A 59 -31.37 -20.64 24.88
CA ALA A 59 -31.70 -19.27 25.23
C ALA A 59 -31.30 -18.92 26.68
N ILE A 60 -31.49 -19.86 27.61
CA ILE A 60 -31.05 -19.71 29.00
C ILE A 60 -29.52 -19.58 29.07
N GLU A 61 -28.81 -20.50 28.44
CA GLU A 61 -27.34 -20.52 28.43
C GLU A 61 -26.75 -19.26 27.79
N ASN A 62 -27.21 -18.89 26.59
CA ASN A 62 -26.72 -17.72 25.86
C ASN A 62 -26.94 -16.42 26.66
N GLN A 63 -28.14 -16.23 27.22
CA GLN A 63 -28.47 -15.00 27.93
C GLN A 63 -27.70 -14.88 29.26
N LEU A 64 -27.56 -15.98 30.00
CA LEU A 64 -26.79 -15.97 31.25
C LEU A 64 -25.29 -15.85 31.00
N SER A 65 -24.77 -16.42 29.91
CA SER A 65 -23.35 -16.34 29.52
C SER A 65 -22.89 -14.91 29.19
N ILE A 66 -23.80 -14.02 28.76
CA ILE A 66 -23.50 -12.60 28.58
C ILE A 66 -23.08 -11.94 29.91
N TYR A 67 -23.72 -12.31 31.02
CA TYR A 67 -23.48 -11.73 32.33
C TYR A 67 -22.49 -12.54 33.18
N TYR A 68 -22.42 -13.85 32.96
CA TYR A 68 -21.54 -14.80 33.64
C TYR A 68 -20.85 -15.71 32.62
N PRO A 69 -19.85 -15.22 31.86
CA PRO A 69 -19.17 -15.99 30.82
C PRO A 69 -18.36 -17.19 31.35
N THR A 70 -18.14 -17.25 32.67
CA THR A 70 -17.47 -18.35 33.37
C THR A 70 -18.44 -19.29 34.11
N ALA A 71 -19.77 -19.13 33.94
CA ALA A 71 -20.75 -20.02 34.56
C ALA A 71 -20.62 -21.46 34.02
N ASP A 72 -20.85 -22.44 34.89
CA ASP A 72 -20.84 -23.86 34.56
C ASP A 72 -22.28 -24.38 34.45
N PHE A 73 -22.68 -24.69 33.21
CA PHE A 73 -24.01 -25.20 32.89
C PHE A 73 -24.02 -26.72 32.86
N SER A 74 -24.84 -27.32 33.72
CA SER A 74 -25.14 -28.76 33.68
C SER A 74 -26.52 -28.98 33.07
N PHE A 75 -26.61 -29.79 32.03
CA PHE A 75 -27.87 -30.16 31.39
C PHE A 75 -28.26 -31.60 31.71
N GLU A 76 -29.45 -31.78 32.25
CA GLU A 76 -30.03 -33.08 32.55
C GLU A 76 -31.38 -33.27 31.87
N TYR A 77 -31.58 -34.47 31.33
CA TYR A 77 -32.79 -34.83 30.57
C TYR A 77 -33.43 -36.05 31.23
N MET A 78 -34.68 -35.91 31.66
CA MET A 78 -35.41 -36.99 32.34
C MET A 78 -36.02 -38.01 31.34
N ASP A 79 -36.11 -37.63 30.06
CA ASP A 79 -36.63 -38.45 28.97
C ASP A 79 -38.05 -39.00 29.23
N THR A 80 -38.89 -38.21 29.90
CA THR A 80 -40.20 -38.67 30.41
C THR A 80 -41.23 -38.93 29.31
N LYS A 81 -41.03 -38.34 28.12
CA LYS A 81 -41.95 -38.53 26.99
C LYS A 81 -41.63 -39.75 26.14
N LYS A 82 -40.40 -40.27 26.18
CA LYS A 82 -40.08 -41.59 25.60
C LYS A 82 -40.32 -42.71 26.61
N GLN A 83 -40.14 -42.44 27.91
CA GLN A 83 -40.29 -43.40 28.98
C GLN A 83 -41.13 -42.81 30.12
N ALA A 84 -42.31 -43.38 30.35
CA ALA A 84 -43.28 -42.83 31.29
C ALA A 84 -42.69 -42.60 32.71
N PRO A 85 -43.01 -41.47 33.37
CA PRO A 85 -42.48 -41.10 34.69
C PRO A 85 -43.20 -41.89 35.81
N THR A 86 -43.02 -43.21 35.85
CA THR A 86 -43.57 -44.05 36.93
C THR A 86 -42.85 -43.80 38.25
N ASN A 87 -43.51 -44.05 39.38
CA ASN A 87 -42.90 -43.87 40.71
C ASN A 87 -41.57 -44.62 40.87
N ALA A 88 -41.45 -45.83 40.31
CA ALA A 88 -40.21 -46.60 40.33
C ALA A 88 -39.08 -45.89 39.57
N ARG A 89 -39.35 -45.43 38.34
CA ARG A 89 -38.37 -44.68 37.52
C ARG A 89 -37.98 -43.36 38.17
N LEU A 90 -38.93 -42.61 38.72
CA LEU A 90 -38.63 -41.35 39.41
C LEU A 90 -37.76 -41.59 40.65
N ALA A 91 -37.93 -42.70 41.36
CA ALA A 91 -37.04 -43.08 42.46
C ALA A 91 -35.63 -43.44 41.98
N GLU A 92 -35.50 -44.14 40.84
CA GLU A 92 -34.20 -44.41 40.19
C GLU A 92 -33.51 -43.12 39.76
N LEU A 93 -34.23 -42.18 39.13
CA LEU A 93 -33.70 -40.86 38.76
C LEU A 93 -33.27 -40.05 39.98
N LYS A 94 -34.04 -40.09 41.07
CA LYS A 94 -33.67 -39.45 42.34
C LYS A 94 -32.35 -40.00 42.86
N GLU A 95 -32.18 -41.31 42.88
CA GLU A 95 -30.95 -41.93 43.38
C GLU A 95 -29.77 -41.67 42.44
N LEU A 96 -30.00 -41.64 41.12
CA LEU A 96 -28.99 -41.23 40.14
C LEU A 96 -28.51 -39.80 40.38
N TYR A 97 -29.43 -38.83 40.49
CA TYR A 97 -29.08 -37.42 40.70
C TYR A 97 -28.44 -37.18 42.08
N ARG A 98 -28.91 -37.87 43.13
CA ARG A 98 -28.29 -37.85 44.45
C ARG A 98 -26.83 -38.29 44.41
N ASN A 99 -26.53 -39.35 43.66
CA ASN A 99 -25.17 -39.85 43.53
C ASN A 99 -24.30 -38.98 42.62
N ARG A 100 -24.87 -38.45 41.54
CA ARG A 100 -24.16 -37.57 40.58
C ARG A 100 -23.78 -36.22 41.17
N TYR A 101 -24.65 -35.63 42.00
CA TYR A 101 -24.51 -34.26 42.49
C TYR A 101 -24.28 -34.14 44.00
N ARG A 102 -23.87 -35.23 44.66
CA ARG A 102 -23.69 -35.30 46.12
C ARG A 102 -22.87 -34.15 46.70
N ASP A 103 -21.81 -33.76 46.01
CA ASP A 103 -20.84 -32.76 46.46
C ASP A 103 -20.95 -31.44 45.67
N ARG A 104 -22.07 -31.21 44.98
CA ARG A 104 -22.28 -30.04 44.11
C ARG A 104 -23.45 -29.20 44.61
N HIS A 105 -23.21 -27.89 44.78
CA HIS A 105 -24.27 -26.91 45.04
C HIS A 105 -24.59 -26.16 43.75
N PHE A 106 -25.88 -25.95 43.47
CA PHE A 106 -26.34 -25.12 42.36
C PHE A 106 -26.86 -23.78 42.88
N ASP A 107 -26.30 -22.69 42.35
CA ASP A 107 -26.73 -21.32 42.66
C ASP A 107 -28.17 -21.07 42.18
N VAL A 108 -28.57 -21.71 41.08
CA VAL A 108 -29.95 -21.73 40.58
C VAL A 108 -30.19 -23.00 39.76
N ILE A 109 -31.41 -23.54 39.88
CA ILE A 109 -31.88 -24.66 39.07
C ILE A 109 -32.99 -24.13 38.17
N VAL A 110 -32.83 -24.25 36.86
CA VAL A 110 -33.88 -23.96 35.89
C VAL A 110 -34.50 -25.28 35.44
N CYS A 111 -35.81 -25.45 35.59
CA CYS A 111 -36.48 -26.66 35.12
C CYS A 111 -37.49 -26.39 34.02
N SER A 112 -37.53 -27.29 33.04
CA SER A 112 -38.38 -27.19 31.85
C SER A 112 -39.43 -28.30 31.84
N ASP A 113 -40.70 -27.89 31.73
CA ASP A 113 -41.91 -28.71 31.64
C ASP A 113 -42.37 -29.38 32.95
N ASP A 114 -43.61 -29.89 32.92
CA ASP A 114 -44.38 -30.33 34.08
C ASP A 114 -43.67 -31.44 34.89
N ASP A 115 -43.05 -32.43 34.24
CA ASP A 115 -42.46 -33.58 34.95
C ASP A 115 -41.21 -33.19 35.76
N ALA A 116 -40.34 -32.34 35.19
CA ALA A 116 -39.16 -31.81 35.89
C ALA A 116 -39.56 -30.88 37.04
N PHE A 117 -40.58 -30.04 36.82
CA PHE A 117 -41.13 -29.21 37.88
C PHE A 117 -41.70 -30.04 39.03
N GLN A 118 -42.55 -31.03 38.74
CA GLN A 118 -43.12 -31.93 39.75
C GLN A 118 -42.04 -32.76 40.46
N PHE A 119 -41.03 -33.21 39.73
CA PHE A 119 -39.90 -33.93 40.31
C PHE A 119 -39.14 -33.07 41.32
N LEU A 120 -38.86 -31.81 40.99
CA LEU A 120 -38.19 -30.87 41.91
C LEU A 120 -39.10 -30.45 43.07
N LEU A 121 -40.40 -30.24 42.86
CA LEU A 121 -41.34 -29.95 43.96
C LEU A 121 -41.30 -31.04 45.04
N ASN A 122 -41.13 -32.30 44.62
CA ASN A 122 -41.14 -33.45 45.53
C ASN A 122 -39.77 -33.82 46.08
N ASN A 123 -38.67 -33.45 45.41
CA ASN A 123 -37.34 -33.98 45.71
C ASN A 123 -36.24 -32.92 45.84
N ARG A 124 -36.48 -31.64 45.53
CA ARG A 124 -35.43 -30.63 45.51
C ARG A 124 -34.78 -30.45 46.89
N ASP A 125 -35.55 -30.45 47.97
CA ASP A 125 -34.96 -30.25 49.30
C ASP A 125 -34.10 -31.44 49.74
N ASP A 126 -34.33 -32.64 49.18
CA ASP A 126 -33.50 -33.84 49.42
C ASP A 126 -32.26 -33.90 48.50
N LEU A 127 -32.35 -33.36 47.29
CA LEU A 127 -31.33 -33.46 46.24
C LEU A 127 -30.40 -32.23 46.20
N PHE A 128 -30.97 -31.04 46.35
CA PHE A 128 -30.33 -29.74 46.17
C PHE A 128 -30.81 -28.77 47.26
N PRO A 129 -30.46 -29.03 48.54
CA PRO A 129 -30.99 -28.27 49.66
C PRO A 129 -30.68 -26.78 49.54
N GLY A 130 -31.72 -25.95 49.63
CA GLY A 130 -31.60 -24.49 49.59
C GLY A 130 -31.50 -23.87 48.18
N SER A 131 -31.20 -24.65 47.14
CA SER A 131 -31.06 -24.15 45.77
C SER A 131 -32.41 -23.61 45.24
N PRO A 132 -32.47 -22.35 44.78
CA PRO A 132 -33.68 -21.78 44.22
C PRO A 132 -34.02 -22.39 42.87
N VAL A 133 -35.31 -22.57 42.61
CA VAL A 133 -35.82 -23.18 41.37
C VAL A 133 -36.60 -22.14 40.57
N VAL A 134 -36.22 -21.99 39.31
CA VAL A 134 -36.96 -21.24 38.29
C VAL A 134 -37.58 -22.24 37.33
N PHE A 135 -38.90 -22.41 37.37
CA PHE A 135 -39.57 -23.28 36.40
C PHE A 135 -39.96 -22.51 35.13
N CYS A 136 -39.96 -23.21 34.00
CA CYS A 136 -40.49 -22.75 32.73
C CYS A 136 -41.16 -23.93 32.01
N GLY A 137 -42.03 -23.65 31.03
CA GLY A 137 -42.76 -24.70 30.31
C GLY A 137 -43.84 -25.41 31.14
N VAL A 138 -44.20 -24.89 32.32
CA VAL A 138 -45.19 -25.53 33.22
C VAL A 138 -46.60 -25.14 32.82
N ASN A 139 -47.45 -26.14 32.60
CA ASN A 139 -48.86 -25.97 32.25
C ASN A 139 -49.73 -25.94 33.52
N PHE A 140 -50.89 -25.28 33.44
CA PHE A 140 -51.94 -25.28 34.48
C PHE A 140 -51.48 -24.92 35.90
N PHE A 141 -50.49 -24.04 36.01
CA PHE A 141 -50.00 -23.59 37.30
C PHE A 141 -51.08 -22.79 38.07
N GLU A 142 -51.35 -23.17 39.30
CA GLU A 142 -52.13 -22.40 40.27
C GLU A 142 -51.24 -22.01 41.45
N ASP A 143 -51.52 -20.88 42.12
CA ASP A 143 -50.69 -20.43 43.25
C ASP A 143 -50.65 -21.45 44.39
N LYS A 144 -51.71 -22.26 44.54
CA LYS A 144 -51.78 -23.36 45.51
C LYS A 144 -50.75 -24.47 45.24
N THR A 145 -50.21 -24.59 44.03
CA THR A 145 -49.20 -25.60 43.67
C THR A 145 -47.90 -25.39 44.44
N LEU A 146 -47.58 -24.15 44.83
CA LEU A 146 -46.43 -23.82 45.68
C LEU A 146 -46.78 -23.76 47.18
N ALA A 147 -47.99 -24.15 47.59
CA ALA A 147 -48.37 -24.09 49.00
C ALA A 147 -47.43 -24.95 49.86
N GLY A 148 -46.77 -24.31 50.83
CA GLY A 148 -45.79 -24.96 51.72
C GLY A 148 -44.41 -25.22 51.08
N LYS A 149 -44.15 -24.74 49.87
CA LYS A 149 -42.85 -24.82 49.18
C LYS A 149 -42.18 -23.44 49.20
N LYS A 150 -40.86 -23.39 49.39
CA LYS A 150 -40.05 -22.15 49.44
C LYS A 150 -38.94 -22.18 48.40
N ASN A 151 -38.44 -21.02 48.00
CA ASN A 151 -37.46 -20.76 46.94
C ASN A 151 -37.91 -21.28 45.55
N PHE A 152 -39.16 -21.05 45.18
CA PHE A 152 -39.69 -21.35 43.84
C PHE A 152 -40.27 -20.10 43.20
N THR A 153 -39.87 -19.83 41.96
CA THR A 153 -40.52 -18.87 41.07
C THR A 153 -40.48 -19.42 39.64
N GLY A 154 -41.05 -18.73 38.67
CA GLY A 154 -41.02 -19.24 37.30
C GLY A 154 -41.92 -18.52 36.32
N VAL A 155 -41.97 -19.09 35.13
CA VAL A 155 -42.72 -18.62 33.98
C VAL A 155 -43.69 -19.72 33.54
N VAL A 156 -44.99 -19.48 33.67
CA VAL A 156 -46.03 -20.41 33.25
C VAL A 156 -46.08 -20.46 31.72
N GLU A 157 -46.28 -21.66 31.17
CA GLU A 157 -46.53 -21.82 29.75
C GLU A 157 -47.96 -21.38 29.42
N ALA A 158 -48.07 -20.21 28.81
CA ALA A 158 -49.32 -19.66 28.32
C ALA A 158 -49.20 -19.38 26.81
N PHE A 159 -50.32 -19.54 26.11
CA PHE A 159 -50.46 -19.15 24.71
C PHE A 159 -51.67 -18.23 24.56
N ASP A 160 -51.56 -17.26 23.66
CA ASP A 160 -52.60 -16.25 23.46
C ASP A 160 -53.54 -16.62 22.33
N LEU A 161 -54.53 -17.44 22.69
CA LEU A 161 -55.63 -17.81 21.82
C LEU A 161 -56.47 -16.58 21.38
N PRO A 162 -56.91 -15.67 22.28
CA PRO A 162 -57.63 -14.47 21.87
C PRO A 162 -56.85 -13.60 20.88
N GLY A 163 -55.55 -13.38 21.12
CA GLY A 163 -54.67 -12.61 20.25
C GLY A 163 -54.50 -13.25 18.87
N THR A 164 -54.31 -14.57 18.82
CA THR A 164 -54.21 -15.31 17.55
C THR A 164 -55.53 -15.24 16.77
N LEU A 165 -56.69 -15.44 17.42
CA LEU A 165 -58.00 -15.33 16.76
C LEU A 165 -58.26 -13.91 16.25
N SER A 166 -57.92 -12.89 17.03
CA SER A 166 -58.05 -11.48 16.61
C SER A 166 -57.16 -11.18 15.41
N LEU A 167 -55.92 -11.68 15.42
CA LEU A 167 -54.99 -11.56 14.29
C LEU A 167 -55.54 -12.26 13.03
N MET A 168 -56.04 -13.48 13.17
CA MET A 168 -56.65 -14.23 12.06
C MET A 168 -57.79 -13.45 11.40
N LEU A 169 -58.70 -12.91 12.21
CA LEU A 169 -59.87 -12.16 11.71
C LEU A 169 -59.49 -10.79 11.13
N ASN A 170 -58.46 -10.14 11.66
CA ASN A 170 -57.93 -8.89 11.11
C ASN A 170 -57.28 -9.10 9.74
N LEU A 171 -56.49 -10.17 9.60
CA LEU A 171 -55.86 -10.54 8.32
C LEU A 171 -56.88 -11.07 7.30
N HIS A 172 -57.96 -11.71 7.76
CA HIS A 172 -58.97 -12.35 6.94
C HIS A 172 -60.39 -11.89 7.32
N PRO A 173 -60.78 -10.64 7.04
CA PRO A 173 -62.05 -10.06 7.53
C PRO A 173 -63.31 -10.69 6.92
N LYS A 174 -63.18 -11.49 5.85
CA LYS A 174 -64.29 -12.21 5.20
C LYS A 174 -64.50 -13.64 5.75
N THR A 175 -63.80 -14.01 6.81
CA THR A 175 -63.91 -15.33 7.43
C THR A 175 -65.34 -15.58 7.92
N LYS A 176 -65.87 -16.77 7.60
CA LYS A 176 -67.18 -17.27 8.05
C LYS A 176 -67.05 -18.44 9.02
N GLN A 177 -65.94 -19.18 8.92
CA GLN A 177 -65.70 -20.37 9.72
C GLN A 177 -64.24 -20.47 10.13
N ILE A 178 -63.99 -20.81 11.40
CA ILE A 178 -62.69 -21.23 11.89
C ILE A 178 -62.79 -22.69 12.33
N VAL A 179 -61.99 -23.54 11.70
CA VAL A 179 -61.83 -24.93 12.08
C VAL A 179 -60.69 -25.02 13.09
N VAL A 180 -60.97 -25.50 14.29
CA VAL A 180 -59.94 -25.70 15.31
C VAL A 180 -59.54 -27.17 15.31
N VAL A 181 -58.30 -27.44 14.92
CA VAL A 181 -57.72 -28.79 14.93
C VAL A 181 -57.05 -29.02 16.27
N ASN A 182 -57.51 -30.06 16.96
CA ASN A 182 -57.04 -30.45 18.28
C ASN A 182 -56.99 -31.98 18.38
N ASP A 183 -56.50 -32.54 19.47
CA ASP A 183 -56.63 -33.97 19.75
C ASP A 183 -57.16 -34.21 21.17
N ARG A 184 -57.18 -35.47 21.59
CA ARG A 184 -57.64 -35.90 22.93
C ARG A 184 -56.50 -36.29 23.86
N THR A 185 -55.27 -35.87 23.56
CA THR A 185 -54.15 -36.00 24.49
C THR A 185 -54.36 -35.10 25.72
N THR A 186 -53.48 -35.18 26.71
CA THR A 186 -53.54 -34.29 27.88
C THR A 186 -53.49 -32.81 27.46
N THR A 187 -52.56 -32.44 26.58
CA THR A 187 -52.47 -31.10 25.98
C THR A 187 -53.71 -30.75 25.17
N GLY A 188 -54.24 -31.69 24.39
CA GLY A 188 -55.50 -31.49 23.67
C GLY A 188 -56.68 -31.16 24.59
N ARG A 189 -56.81 -31.85 25.73
CA ARG A 189 -57.84 -31.54 26.74
C ARG A 189 -57.61 -30.17 27.38
N ALA A 190 -56.36 -29.78 27.64
CA ALA A 190 -55.97 -28.44 28.09
C ALA A 190 -56.50 -27.36 27.15
N ASN A 191 -56.17 -27.51 25.87
CA ASN A 191 -56.57 -26.59 24.83
C ASN A 191 -58.11 -26.50 24.77
N ARG A 192 -58.82 -27.59 25.05
CA ARG A 192 -60.30 -27.59 25.07
C ARG A 192 -60.88 -26.74 26.17
N GLU A 193 -60.26 -26.70 27.35
CA GLU A 193 -60.70 -25.81 28.44
C GLU A 193 -60.49 -24.33 28.06
N VAL A 194 -59.32 -24.00 27.51
CA VAL A 194 -59.01 -22.65 27.01
C VAL A 194 -59.98 -22.24 25.89
N MET A 195 -60.29 -23.16 24.97
CA MET A 195 -61.28 -22.95 23.91
C MET A 195 -62.68 -22.67 24.47
N ASN A 196 -63.15 -23.46 25.44
CA ASN A 196 -64.48 -23.28 26.02
C ASN A 196 -64.66 -21.91 26.67
N GLN A 197 -63.58 -21.33 27.21
CA GLN A 197 -63.57 -19.99 27.80
C GLN A 197 -63.47 -18.88 26.74
N THR A 198 -62.75 -19.13 25.64
CA THR A 198 -62.38 -18.09 24.66
C THR A 198 -63.34 -18.01 23.48
N LEU A 199 -63.66 -19.14 22.84
CA LEU A 199 -64.42 -19.17 21.57
C LEU A 199 -65.79 -18.48 21.63
N PRO A 200 -66.60 -18.58 22.72
CA PRO A 200 -67.90 -17.91 22.80
C PRO A 200 -67.85 -16.40 22.54
N SER A 201 -66.75 -15.73 22.90
CA SER A 201 -66.57 -14.29 22.69
C SER A 201 -66.36 -13.90 21.21
N PHE A 202 -66.01 -14.85 20.35
CA PHE A 202 -65.80 -14.65 18.91
C PHE A 202 -66.93 -15.22 18.04
N SER A 203 -67.82 -16.04 18.62
CA SER A 203 -68.90 -16.74 17.91
C SER A 203 -69.99 -15.85 17.31
N THR A 204 -69.99 -14.55 17.64
CA THR A 204 -70.89 -13.55 17.03
C THR A 204 -70.51 -13.23 15.59
N ASN A 205 -69.22 -13.37 15.23
CA ASN A 205 -68.69 -12.96 13.92
C ASN A 205 -68.32 -14.16 13.03
N VAL A 206 -67.99 -15.31 13.62
CA VAL A 206 -67.56 -16.52 12.90
C VAL A 206 -68.10 -17.79 13.55
N SER A 207 -68.32 -18.82 12.75
CA SER A 207 -68.67 -20.16 13.25
C SER A 207 -67.42 -20.97 13.57
N PHE A 208 -67.48 -21.80 14.63
CA PHE A 208 -66.38 -22.70 14.98
C PHE A 208 -66.75 -24.16 14.74
N ALA A 209 -65.86 -24.90 14.11
CA ALA A 209 -65.93 -26.36 14.02
C ALA A 209 -64.70 -26.96 14.71
N ILE A 210 -64.90 -27.85 15.68
CA ILE A 210 -63.79 -28.43 16.44
C ILE A 210 -63.53 -29.86 15.95
N TRP A 211 -62.33 -30.08 15.42
CA TRP A 211 -61.87 -31.37 14.92
C TRP A 211 -60.91 -31.97 15.95
N ASP A 212 -61.46 -32.70 16.93
CA ASP A 212 -60.69 -33.31 18.04
C ASP A 212 -60.67 -34.85 18.04
N ASN A 213 -61.31 -35.49 17.05
CA ASN A 213 -61.54 -36.93 17.04
C ASN A 213 -61.54 -37.52 15.62
N MET A 214 -60.51 -37.18 14.85
CA MET A 214 -60.33 -37.62 13.48
C MET A 214 -59.17 -38.61 13.37
N THR A 215 -59.15 -39.44 12.34
CA THR A 215 -57.93 -40.09 11.85
C THR A 215 -57.14 -39.13 10.96
N VAL A 216 -55.86 -39.43 10.69
CA VAL A 216 -55.03 -38.65 9.76
C VAL A 216 -55.71 -38.49 8.39
N GLU A 217 -56.30 -39.57 7.86
CA GLU A 217 -56.91 -39.60 6.54
C GLU A 217 -58.23 -38.80 6.50
N GLU A 218 -59.01 -38.84 7.58
CA GLU A 218 -60.20 -38.00 7.75
C GLU A 218 -59.81 -36.52 7.83
N LEU A 219 -58.75 -36.20 8.57
CA LEU A 219 -58.25 -34.83 8.72
C LEU A 219 -57.82 -34.25 7.36
N GLN A 220 -57.06 -35.01 6.56
CA GLN A 220 -56.63 -34.57 5.22
C GLN A 220 -57.82 -34.37 4.29
N ARG A 221 -58.76 -35.33 4.26
CA ARG A 221 -59.95 -35.23 3.41
C ARG A 221 -60.81 -34.02 3.79
N ASN A 222 -61.05 -33.80 5.08
CA ASN A 222 -61.85 -32.68 5.54
C ASN A 222 -61.14 -31.34 5.28
N ALA A 223 -59.82 -31.28 5.45
CA ALA A 223 -59.04 -30.07 5.17
C ALA A 223 -59.04 -29.70 3.66
N SER A 224 -59.05 -30.68 2.76
CA SER A 224 -59.06 -30.42 1.31
C SER A 224 -60.43 -29.95 0.76
N ASP A 225 -61.50 -30.25 1.49
CA ASP A 225 -62.88 -29.85 1.21
C ASP A 225 -63.23 -28.44 1.73
N LEU A 226 -62.38 -27.83 2.58
CA LEU A 226 -62.58 -26.46 3.05
C LEU A 226 -62.52 -25.45 1.88
N ARG A 227 -63.44 -24.49 1.92
CA ARG A 227 -63.61 -23.47 0.87
C ARG A 227 -63.15 -22.10 1.36
N GLU A 228 -63.07 -21.16 0.42
CA GLU A 228 -62.78 -19.75 0.70
C GLU A 228 -63.74 -19.19 1.77
N GLY A 229 -63.19 -18.46 2.75
CA GLY A 229 -63.90 -18.00 3.94
C GLY A 229 -63.79 -18.93 5.15
N SER A 230 -63.11 -20.07 5.04
CA SER A 230 -62.69 -20.90 6.18
C SER A 230 -61.21 -20.64 6.53
N LEU A 231 -60.86 -20.74 7.81
CA LEU A 231 -59.47 -20.77 8.30
C LEU A 231 -59.25 -22.00 9.19
N ILE A 232 -58.01 -22.48 9.29
CA ILE A 232 -57.64 -23.53 10.24
C ILE A 232 -56.82 -22.90 11.38
N LEU A 233 -57.16 -23.24 12.62
CA LEU A 233 -56.36 -22.99 13.80
C LEU A 233 -55.86 -24.33 14.34
N LEU A 234 -54.55 -24.59 14.21
CA LEU A 234 -53.90 -25.78 14.73
C LEU A 234 -53.42 -25.53 16.17
N LEU A 235 -54.04 -26.22 17.13
CA LEU A 235 -53.64 -26.13 18.54
C LEU A 235 -52.80 -27.33 18.98
N ASN A 236 -53.22 -28.55 18.68
CA ASN A 236 -52.48 -29.79 18.99
C ASN A 236 -53.02 -30.98 18.19
N TYR A 237 -52.19 -31.73 17.45
CA TYR A 237 -52.65 -32.94 16.76
C TYR A 237 -51.53 -33.98 16.66
N ASN A 238 -51.15 -34.51 17.81
CA ASN A 238 -50.00 -35.40 17.93
C ASN A 238 -50.45 -36.86 18.13
N ARG A 239 -51.75 -37.08 18.35
CA ARG A 239 -52.35 -38.40 18.37
C ARG A 239 -53.73 -38.40 17.74
N ASP A 240 -53.94 -39.30 16.79
CA ASP A 240 -55.24 -39.47 16.15
C ASP A 240 -56.18 -40.39 16.95
N ARG A 241 -57.41 -40.58 16.44
CA ARG A 241 -58.43 -41.44 17.07
C ARG A 241 -58.01 -42.92 17.19
N GLU A 242 -57.17 -43.42 16.28
CA GLU A 242 -56.71 -44.82 16.27
C GLU A 242 -55.43 -45.02 17.10
N GLY A 243 -54.90 -43.95 17.69
CA GLY A 243 -53.71 -43.98 18.54
C GLY A 243 -52.40 -43.80 17.77
N ARG A 244 -52.44 -43.50 16.46
CA ARG A 244 -51.25 -43.15 15.68
C ARG A 244 -50.66 -41.87 16.23
N SER A 245 -49.36 -41.90 16.52
CA SER A 245 -48.62 -40.73 17.03
C SER A 245 -47.95 -39.99 15.87
N LEU A 246 -48.00 -38.66 15.89
CA LEU A 246 -47.37 -37.76 14.93
C LEU A 246 -46.50 -36.74 15.67
N THR A 247 -45.41 -36.31 15.01
CA THR A 247 -44.68 -35.12 15.47
C THR A 247 -45.45 -33.83 15.14
N HIS A 248 -45.02 -32.71 15.69
CA HIS A 248 -45.63 -31.40 15.41
C HIS A 248 -45.44 -31.01 13.93
N GLU A 249 -44.29 -31.35 13.37
CA GLU A 249 -43.93 -31.14 11.97
C GLU A 249 -44.80 -32.01 11.05
N GLU A 250 -44.94 -33.31 11.37
CA GLU A 250 -45.76 -34.24 10.60
C GLU A 250 -47.24 -33.83 10.60
N SER A 251 -47.78 -33.45 11.76
CA SER A 251 -49.18 -33.02 11.88
C SER A 251 -49.48 -31.74 11.09
N THR A 252 -48.55 -30.76 11.14
CA THR A 252 -48.66 -29.54 10.34
C THR A 252 -48.55 -29.86 8.85
N TRP A 253 -47.62 -30.73 8.45
CA TRP A 253 -47.43 -31.13 7.05
C TRP A 253 -48.63 -31.87 6.47
N VAL A 254 -49.25 -32.76 7.25
CA VAL A 254 -50.49 -33.46 6.89
C VAL A 254 -51.60 -32.47 6.56
N LEU A 255 -51.78 -31.43 7.39
CA LEU A 255 -52.76 -30.38 7.13
C LEU A 255 -52.36 -29.50 5.94
N ARG A 256 -51.09 -29.06 5.88
CA ARG A 256 -50.57 -28.19 4.84
C ARG A 256 -50.75 -28.78 3.44
N SER A 257 -50.46 -30.08 3.30
CA SER A 257 -50.49 -30.81 2.03
C SER A 257 -51.90 -30.98 1.46
N ALA A 258 -52.93 -30.97 2.32
CA ALA A 258 -54.33 -31.09 1.92
C ALA A 258 -55.08 -29.76 1.89
N SER A 259 -54.74 -28.81 2.77
CA SER A 259 -55.47 -27.57 2.96
C SER A 259 -55.30 -26.59 1.80
N LYS A 260 -56.42 -25.97 1.39
CA LYS A 260 -56.46 -24.83 0.46
C LYS A 260 -56.67 -23.50 1.18
N VAL A 261 -56.79 -23.51 2.50
CA VAL A 261 -57.03 -22.34 3.34
C VAL A 261 -55.89 -22.11 4.34
N PRO A 262 -55.68 -20.86 4.81
CA PRO A 262 -54.63 -20.53 5.78
C PRO A 262 -54.71 -21.37 7.06
N ILE A 263 -53.55 -21.86 7.52
CA ILE A 263 -53.37 -22.54 8.81
C ILE A 263 -52.64 -21.58 9.75
N TYR A 264 -53.20 -21.31 10.93
CA TYR A 264 -52.58 -20.53 11.99
C TYR A 264 -52.31 -21.43 13.20
N GLY A 265 -51.33 -21.05 14.00
CA GLY A 265 -50.93 -21.78 15.21
C GLY A 265 -50.60 -20.82 16.34
N THR A 266 -50.31 -21.38 17.51
CA THR A 266 -49.99 -20.60 18.72
C THR A 266 -48.61 -20.92 19.30
N ARG A 267 -47.87 -21.83 18.66
CA ARG A 267 -46.58 -22.36 19.16
C ARG A 267 -45.56 -22.44 18.03
N ASP A 268 -44.30 -22.20 18.35
CA ASP A 268 -43.18 -22.15 17.40
C ASP A 268 -42.87 -23.50 16.72
N VAL A 269 -43.22 -24.61 17.36
CA VAL A 269 -43.08 -25.98 16.82
C VAL A 269 -43.83 -26.20 15.51
N TYR A 270 -44.80 -25.34 15.16
CA TYR A 270 -45.55 -25.41 13.90
C TYR A 270 -45.02 -24.45 12.83
N MET A 271 -44.09 -23.56 13.18
CA MET A 271 -43.53 -22.58 12.24
C MET A 271 -42.49 -23.25 11.33
N GLY A 272 -42.53 -22.94 10.04
CA GLY A 272 -41.66 -23.55 9.03
C GLY A 272 -42.23 -24.80 8.33
N TYR A 273 -43.38 -25.32 8.80
CA TYR A 273 -43.96 -26.59 8.32
C TYR A 273 -45.35 -26.46 7.70
N GLY A 274 -45.83 -25.23 7.46
CA GLY A 274 -47.13 -24.98 6.80
C GLY A 274 -48.08 -24.03 7.51
N THR A 275 -47.67 -23.46 8.64
CA THR A 275 -48.44 -22.45 9.37
C THR A 275 -48.11 -21.06 8.85
N VAL A 276 -49.13 -20.26 8.54
CA VAL A 276 -49.01 -18.86 8.12
C VAL A 276 -48.36 -18.00 9.19
N GLY A 277 -48.77 -18.20 10.44
CA GLY A 277 -48.24 -17.47 11.57
C GLY A 277 -49.19 -17.50 12.75
N GLY A 278 -49.01 -16.55 13.67
CA GLY A 278 -49.86 -16.39 14.84
C GLY A 278 -49.26 -15.44 15.85
N VAL A 279 -49.94 -15.39 17.00
CA VAL A 279 -49.38 -14.83 18.23
C VAL A 279 -48.70 -16.02 18.92
N ILE A 280 -47.41 -16.18 18.63
CA ILE A 280 -46.66 -17.41 18.87
C ILE A 280 -45.92 -17.37 20.20
N SER A 281 -46.15 -18.38 21.03
CA SER A 281 -45.29 -18.71 22.18
C SER A 281 -44.05 -19.43 21.68
N THR A 282 -42.87 -18.93 22.05
CA THR A 282 -41.58 -19.47 21.58
C THR A 282 -40.74 -19.98 22.74
N GLY A 283 -39.99 -21.06 22.50
CA GLY A 283 -39.04 -21.61 23.45
C GLY A 283 -37.99 -20.57 23.89
N PRO A 284 -37.37 -19.80 22.98
CA PRO A 284 -36.38 -18.79 23.34
C PRO A 284 -36.92 -17.66 24.22
N VAL A 285 -38.13 -17.15 23.98
CA VAL A 285 -38.72 -16.10 24.84
C VAL A 285 -38.96 -16.65 26.23
N GLN A 286 -39.50 -17.87 26.34
CA GLN A 286 -39.78 -18.47 27.64
C GLN A 286 -38.49 -18.82 28.40
N GLY A 287 -37.48 -19.33 27.70
CA GLY A 287 -36.14 -19.57 28.23
C GLY A 287 -35.47 -18.28 28.68
N GLY A 288 -35.56 -17.21 27.88
CA GLY A 288 -35.00 -15.89 28.22
C GLY A 288 -35.67 -15.23 29.43
N MET A 289 -36.99 -15.36 29.58
CA MET A 289 -37.67 -14.90 30.79
C MET A 289 -37.28 -15.71 32.02
N ALA A 290 -37.15 -17.03 31.89
CA ALA A 290 -36.63 -17.87 32.96
C ALA A 290 -35.18 -17.48 33.32
N ALA A 291 -34.37 -17.16 32.31
CA ALA A 291 -33.02 -16.64 32.49
C ALA A 291 -33.00 -15.28 33.20
N ASP A 292 -33.95 -14.38 32.92
CA ASP A 292 -34.08 -13.10 33.63
C ASP A 292 -34.43 -13.31 35.11
N LEU A 293 -35.34 -14.23 35.42
CA LEU A 293 -35.65 -14.59 36.81
C LEU A 293 -34.45 -15.26 37.49
N ALA A 294 -33.76 -16.16 36.80
CA ALA A 294 -32.53 -16.77 37.29
C ALA A 294 -31.43 -15.73 37.51
N LEU A 295 -31.30 -14.74 36.62
CA LEU A 295 -30.35 -13.64 36.73
C LEU A 295 -30.65 -12.76 37.94
N ARG A 296 -31.93 -12.47 38.24
CA ARG A 296 -32.34 -11.76 39.47
C ARG A 296 -31.91 -12.51 40.72
N ILE A 297 -32.11 -13.82 40.73
CA ILE A 297 -31.69 -14.71 41.83
C ILE A 297 -30.16 -14.73 41.96
N LEU A 298 -29.44 -14.88 40.85
CA LEU A 298 -27.96 -14.85 40.82
C LEU A 298 -27.39 -13.50 41.27
N LYS A 299 -28.14 -12.41 41.11
CA LYS A 299 -27.83 -11.07 41.63
C LYS A 299 -28.22 -10.86 43.10
N GLY A 300 -28.78 -11.86 43.76
CA GLY A 300 -29.05 -11.87 45.21
C GLY A 300 -30.52 -11.67 45.62
N GLU A 301 -31.46 -11.60 44.67
CA GLU A 301 -32.89 -11.53 45.00
C GLU A 301 -33.43 -12.89 45.46
N GLN A 302 -34.26 -12.91 46.50
CA GLN A 302 -34.85 -14.15 47.01
C GLN A 302 -35.98 -14.63 46.11
N ALA A 303 -35.94 -15.91 45.68
CA ALA A 303 -36.91 -16.47 44.74
C ALA A 303 -38.38 -16.34 45.24
N ASP A 304 -38.63 -16.46 46.54
CA ASP A 304 -39.97 -16.29 47.12
C ASP A 304 -40.55 -14.86 46.98
N GLY A 305 -39.68 -13.86 46.80
CA GLY A 305 -40.07 -12.47 46.56
C GLY A 305 -40.36 -12.16 45.08
N ILE A 306 -40.04 -13.08 44.17
CA ILE A 306 -40.20 -12.91 42.74
C ILE A 306 -41.55 -13.51 42.32
N PRO A 307 -42.51 -12.69 41.85
CA PRO A 307 -43.82 -13.21 41.45
C PRO A 307 -43.70 -14.14 40.24
N VAL A 308 -44.45 -15.26 40.28
CA VAL A 308 -44.58 -16.17 39.14
C VAL A 308 -45.21 -15.42 37.96
N ILE A 309 -44.54 -15.46 36.82
CA ILE A 309 -45.02 -14.82 35.61
C ILE A 309 -46.03 -15.74 34.93
N LYS A 310 -47.30 -15.34 34.93
CA LYS A 310 -48.41 -16.12 34.36
C LYS A 310 -48.73 -15.76 32.89
N THR A 311 -48.08 -14.72 32.37
CA THR A 311 -48.30 -14.21 31.01
C THR A 311 -46.97 -14.18 30.27
N CYS A 312 -46.88 -14.88 29.14
CA CYS A 312 -45.71 -14.81 28.27
C CYS A 312 -45.88 -13.64 27.28
N PRO A 313 -44.86 -12.80 27.03
CA PRO A 313 -44.86 -11.86 25.93
C PRO A 313 -44.99 -12.65 24.65
N ASN A 314 -46.08 -12.42 23.92
CA ASN A 314 -46.26 -13.10 22.66
C ASN A 314 -45.45 -12.43 21.56
N SER A 315 -44.91 -13.24 20.67
CA SER A 315 -44.24 -12.75 19.46
C SER A 315 -45.15 -12.94 18.27
N TYR A 316 -45.42 -11.87 17.52
CA TYR A 316 -45.99 -12.02 16.19
C TYR A 316 -44.95 -12.71 15.32
N MET A 317 -45.29 -13.89 14.78
CA MET A 317 -44.36 -14.67 13.97
C MET A 317 -45.10 -15.24 12.77
N PHE A 318 -44.50 -15.13 11.59
CA PHE A 318 -45.09 -15.53 10.32
C PHE A 318 -44.10 -16.27 9.43
N ASP A 319 -44.62 -17.15 8.57
CA ASP A 319 -43.86 -17.90 7.59
C ASP A 319 -43.98 -17.22 6.22
N MET A 320 -42.86 -16.76 5.66
CA MET A 320 -42.82 -16.07 4.36
C MET A 320 -43.38 -16.93 3.22
N ILE A 321 -43.17 -18.25 3.25
CA ILE A 321 -43.65 -19.15 2.19
C ILE A 321 -45.18 -19.19 2.21
N GLU A 322 -45.78 -19.29 3.38
CA GLU A 322 -47.22 -19.39 3.53
C GLU A 322 -47.91 -18.02 3.41
N LEU A 323 -47.28 -16.92 3.86
CA LEU A 323 -47.73 -15.55 3.57
C LEU A 323 -47.90 -15.35 2.05
N ARG A 324 -46.92 -15.79 1.25
CA ARG A 324 -47.00 -15.75 -0.22
C ARG A 324 -48.07 -16.68 -0.76
N ARG A 325 -48.14 -17.93 -0.28
CA ARG A 325 -49.14 -18.94 -0.71
C ARG A 325 -50.56 -18.42 -0.59
N PHE A 326 -50.85 -17.63 0.45
CA PHE A 326 -52.17 -17.08 0.72
C PHE A 326 -52.30 -15.58 0.38
N ASN A 327 -51.33 -15.01 -0.32
CA ASN A 327 -51.33 -13.61 -0.77
C ASN A 327 -51.57 -12.58 0.37
N ILE A 328 -50.91 -12.78 1.51
CA ILE A 328 -50.97 -11.91 2.69
C ILE A 328 -49.78 -10.94 2.65
N SER A 329 -50.04 -9.63 2.67
CA SER A 329 -49.00 -8.60 2.58
C SER A 329 -48.21 -8.45 3.89
N LEU A 330 -46.90 -8.21 3.81
CA LEU A 330 -46.07 -7.83 4.97
C LEU A 330 -46.54 -6.53 5.63
N SER A 331 -47.18 -5.62 4.89
CA SER A 331 -47.76 -4.40 5.46
C SER A 331 -49.04 -4.64 6.24
N SER A 332 -49.64 -5.83 6.11
CA SER A 332 -50.89 -6.20 6.77
C SER A 332 -50.68 -6.96 8.08
N ILE A 333 -49.48 -7.52 8.29
CA ILE A 333 -49.10 -8.13 9.55
C ILE A 333 -48.59 -7.06 10.54
N PRO A 334 -48.63 -7.33 11.87
CA PRO A 334 -48.13 -6.39 12.86
C PRO A 334 -46.65 -6.01 12.65
N PRO A 335 -46.25 -4.76 12.94
CA PRO A 335 -44.86 -4.34 12.88
C PRO A 335 -44.00 -5.13 13.87
N ASN A 336 -42.70 -5.27 13.58
CA ASN A 336 -41.72 -6.05 14.36
C ASN A 336 -42.04 -7.56 14.45
N SER A 337 -42.86 -8.08 13.53
CA SER A 337 -43.08 -9.52 13.43
C SER A 337 -41.81 -10.27 13.05
N ILE A 338 -41.57 -11.43 13.67
CA ILE A 338 -40.51 -12.36 13.30
C ILE A 338 -40.93 -13.11 12.04
N ILE A 339 -40.14 -13.03 10.98
CA ILE A 339 -40.43 -13.72 9.72
C ILE A 339 -39.49 -14.90 9.56
N VAL A 340 -40.03 -16.11 9.52
CA VAL A 340 -39.27 -17.32 9.17
C VAL A 340 -39.37 -17.63 7.69
N ASN A 341 -38.39 -18.38 7.19
CA ASN A 341 -38.25 -18.70 5.76
C ASN A 341 -38.13 -17.46 4.86
N GLN A 342 -37.60 -16.36 5.38
CA GLN A 342 -37.30 -15.16 4.59
C GLN A 342 -36.13 -15.46 3.64
N PRO A 343 -36.29 -15.29 2.31
CA PRO A 343 -35.16 -15.37 1.40
C PRO A 343 -34.22 -14.18 1.66
N PHE A 344 -32.90 -14.42 1.61
CA PHE A 344 -31.82 -13.43 1.78
C PHE A 344 -31.65 -12.90 3.21
N GLN A 345 -30.93 -13.67 4.03
CA GLN A 345 -30.54 -13.35 5.41
C GLN A 345 -29.04 -13.67 5.59
N PRO A 346 -28.37 -13.23 6.67
CA PRO A 346 -27.02 -13.69 6.99
C PRO A 346 -26.93 -15.21 7.06
N HIS A 347 -25.77 -15.78 6.74
CA HIS A 347 -25.52 -17.24 6.74
C HIS A 347 -26.38 -18.05 5.75
N SER A 348 -27.04 -17.39 4.78
CA SER A 348 -27.84 -18.10 3.79
C SER A 348 -26.94 -18.85 2.80
N ILE A 349 -27.44 -19.98 2.29
CA ILE A 349 -26.72 -20.80 1.31
C ILE A 349 -27.38 -20.60 -0.06
N PHE A 350 -26.64 -19.96 -0.96
CA PHE A 350 -27.01 -19.65 -2.34
C PHE A 350 -26.00 -20.18 -3.36
N SER A 351 -25.10 -21.08 -2.94
CA SER A 351 -24.06 -21.62 -3.81
C SER A 351 -24.66 -22.22 -5.09
N GLY A 352 -24.13 -21.81 -6.25
CA GLY A 352 -24.61 -22.24 -7.57
C GLY A 352 -25.97 -21.67 -8.02
N MET A 353 -26.61 -20.80 -7.22
CA MET A 353 -27.92 -20.24 -7.58
C MET A 353 -27.82 -19.13 -8.63
N ASN A 354 -28.91 -18.92 -9.36
CA ASN A 354 -29.04 -17.77 -10.26
C ASN A 354 -29.85 -16.65 -9.59
N LEU A 355 -29.16 -15.59 -9.22
CA LEU A 355 -29.67 -14.37 -8.58
C LEU A 355 -29.51 -13.13 -9.47
N SER A 356 -29.20 -13.34 -10.75
CA SER A 356 -28.95 -12.26 -11.73
C SER A 356 -30.14 -11.31 -11.86
N GLY A 357 -29.84 -10.01 -11.95
CA GLY A 357 -30.81 -8.94 -12.13
C GLY A 357 -31.73 -8.68 -10.93
N LEU A 358 -31.55 -9.38 -9.79
CA LEU A 358 -32.33 -9.11 -8.58
C LEU A 358 -31.95 -7.76 -7.97
N ASP A 359 -32.92 -7.15 -7.28
CA ASP A 359 -32.66 -6.01 -6.41
C ASP A 359 -32.50 -6.50 -4.96
N LEU A 360 -31.25 -6.52 -4.52
CA LEU A 360 -30.80 -6.90 -3.18
C LEU A 360 -30.12 -5.70 -2.50
N SER A 361 -30.45 -4.46 -2.90
CA SER A 361 -29.90 -3.25 -2.29
C SER A 361 -30.23 -3.17 -0.80
N GLY A 362 -29.24 -2.78 0.01
CA GLY A 362 -29.36 -2.70 1.46
C GLY A 362 -29.58 -4.03 2.19
N VAL A 363 -29.61 -5.17 1.50
CA VAL A 363 -29.82 -6.47 2.11
C VAL A 363 -28.59 -6.88 2.93
N ASN A 364 -28.82 -7.51 4.08
CA ASN A 364 -27.75 -8.14 4.85
C ASN A 364 -27.60 -9.61 4.45
N LEU A 365 -26.50 -9.92 3.75
CA LEU A 365 -26.10 -11.24 3.31
C LEU A 365 -24.80 -11.69 4.01
N SER A 366 -24.37 -11.03 5.07
CA SER A 366 -23.09 -11.32 5.74
C SER A 366 -22.94 -12.82 6.06
N LEU A 367 -21.74 -13.35 5.86
CA LEU A 367 -21.40 -14.76 6.08
C LEU A 367 -22.20 -15.77 5.23
N SER A 368 -22.91 -15.31 4.19
CA SER A 368 -23.63 -16.19 3.25
C SER A 368 -22.66 -16.89 2.29
N GLN A 369 -23.08 -18.06 1.80
CA GLN A 369 -22.36 -18.83 0.80
C GLN A 369 -22.95 -18.55 -0.57
N LEU A 370 -22.22 -17.85 -1.42
CA LEU A 370 -22.60 -17.47 -2.78
C LEU A 370 -21.65 -18.07 -3.83
N LYS A 371 -20.75 -18.97 -3.43
CA LYS A 371 -19.79 -19.64 -4.30
C LYS A 371 -20.44 -20.20 -5.57
N ASN A 372 -19.80 -20.02 -6.72
CA ASN A 372 -20.28 -20.44 -8.05
C ASN A 372 -21.66 -19.89 -8.45
N SER A 373 -22.21 -18.90 -7.75
CA SER A 373 -23.52 -18.35 -8.08
C SER A 373 -23.44 -17.31 -9.21
N ASN A 374 -24.61 -16.94 -9.75
CA ASN A 374 -24.75 -15.91 -10.77
C ASN A 374 -25.48 -14.69 -10.20
N LEU A 375 -24.76 -13.60 -9.96
CA LEU A 375 -25.28 -12.28 -9.58
C LEU A 375 -25.00 -11.23 -10.66
N GLU A 376 -24.92 -11.63 -11.93
CA GLU A 376 -24.77 -10.68 -13.03
C GLU A 376 -25.89 -9.64 -13.00
N MET A 377 -25.53 -8.36 -13.14
CA MET A 377 -26.46 -7.21 -13.13
C MET A 377 -27.33 -7.09 -11.86
N THR A 378 -27.02 -7.81 -10.78
CA THR A 378 -27.75 -7.71 -9.51
C THR A 378 -27.43 -6.37 -8.85
N ASN A 379 -28.44 -5.72 -8.27
CA ASN A 379 -28.27 -4.53 -7.45
C ASN A 379 -27.99 -4.94 -6.01
N LEU A 380 -26.75 -4.74 -5.55
CA LEU A 380 -26.24 -4.98 -4.21
C LEU A 380 -25.78 -3.68 -3.54
N SER A 381 -26.22 -2.52 -4.06
CA SER A 381 -25.79 -1.22 -3.52
C SER A 381 -26.15 -1.08 -2.04
N GLY A 382 -25.18 -0.62 -1.24
CA GLY A 382 -25.31 -0.48 0.21
C GLY A 382 -25.61 -1.78 0.97
N SER A 383 -25.49 -2.95 0.34
CA SER A 383 -25.69 -4.24 1.03
C SER A 383 -24.54 -4.56 1.99
N SER A 384 -24.82 -5.40 2.99
CA SER A 384 -23.80 -5.97 3.86
C SER A 384 -23.43 -7.36 3.36
N LEU A 385 -22.20 -7.48 2.87
CA LEU A 385 -21.58 -8.68 2.31
C LEU A 385 -20.34 -9.10 3.11
N GLU A 386 -20.22 -8.65 4.36
CA GLU A 386 -19.09 -8.97 5.23
C GLU A 386 -18.90 -10.49 5.38
N GLY A 387 -17.68 -10.97 5.11
CA GLY A 387 -17.33 -12.39 5.21
C GLY A 387 -18.07 -13.32 4.25
N VAL A 388 -18.69 -12.81 3.18
CA VAL A 388 -19.38 -13.63 2.20
C VAL A 388 -18.39 -14.43 1.36
N GLN A 389 -18.74 -15.70 1.07
CA GLN A 389 -18.01 -16.54 0.12
C GLN A 389 -18.54 -16.30 -1.30
N LEU A 390 -17.78 -15.58 -2.10
CA LEU A 390 -18.00 -15.22 -3.49
C LEU A 390 -17.05 -15.95 -4.46
N ASP A 391 -16.37 -17.02 -4.06
CA ASP A 391 -15.44 -17.71 -4.96
C ASP A 391 -16.13 -18.13 -6.27
N ASP A 392 -15.44 -17.91 -7.39
CA ASP A 392 -15.92 -18.25 -8.74
C ASP A 392 -17.32 -17.69 -9.08
N THR A 393 -17.75 -16.63 -8.38
CA THR A 393 -19.07 -16.04 -8.53
C THR A 393 -19.10 -15.05 -9.69
N ARG A 394 -20.16 -15.08 -10.50
CA ARG A 394 -20.35 -14.11 -11.60
C ARG A 394 -21.08 -12.88 -11.09
N LEU A 395 -20.38 -11.77 -10.98
CA LEU A 395 -20.86 -10.45 -10.55
C LEU A 395 -20.71 -9.40 -11.67
N SER A 396 -20.55 -9.84 -12.93
CA SER A 396 -20.31 -8.89 -14.01
C SER A 396 -21.46 -7.89 -14.11
N LYS A 397 -21.12 -6.59 -14.20
CA LYS A 397 -22.06 -5.47 -14.21
C LYS A 397 -22.97 -5.36 -12.98
N ALA A 398 -22.67 -6.04 -11.87
CA ALA A 398 -23.40 -5.87 -10.62
C ALA A 398 -23.19 -4.44 -10.08
N ASN A 399 -24.21 -3.90 -9.41
CA ASN A 399 -24.09 -2.63 -8.69
C ASN A 399 -23.77 -2.93 -7.22
N LEU A 400 -22.52 -2.75 -6.83
CA LEU A 400 -21.97 -2.94 -5.47
C LEU A 400 -21.62 -1.58 -4.82
N ARG A 401 -22.15 -0.47 -5.34
CA ARG A 401 -21.84 0.87 -4.87
C ARG A 401 -22.08 0.99 -3.36
N GLY A 402 -21.04 1.39 -2.63
CA GLY A 402 -21.09 1.55 -1.17
C GLY A 402 -21.40 0.27 -0.39
N ALA A 403 -21.27 -0.92 -0.99
CA ALA A 403 -21.45 -2.18 -0.29
C ALA A 403 -20.35 -2.39 0.77
N ILE A 404 -20.71 -3.02 1.89
CA ILE A 404 -19.77 -3.41 2.94
C ILE A 404 -19.32 -4.83 2.64
N MET A 405 -18.12 -4.99 2.12
CA MET A 405 -17.55 -6.23 1.60
C MET A 405 -16.26 -6.61 2.35
N ASN A 406 -16.13 -6.26 3.63
CA ASN A 406 -14.95 -6.62 4.42
C ASN A 406 -14.75 -8.13 4.45
N GLU A 407 -13.50 -8.58 4.36
CA GLU A 407 -13.11 -9.98 4.53
C GLU A 407 -13.88 -10.96 3.62
N VAL A 408 -14.37 -10.49 2.47
CA VAL A 408 -15.01 -11.35 1.47
C VAL A 408 -13.99 -12.29 0.86
N ASP A 409 -14.39 -13.55 0.65
CA ASP A 409 -13.63 -14.53 -0.12
C ASP A 409 -14.16 -14.55 -1.55
N GLY A 410 -13.57 -13.73 -2.43
CA GLY A 410 -13.95 -13.58 -3.83
C GLY A 410 -12.90 -14.10 -4.81
N GLU A 411 -12.12 -15.12 -4.42
CA GLU A 411 -11.12 -15.74 -5.29
C GLU A 411 -11.75 -16.16 -6.64
N GLY A 412 -11.12 -15.79 -7.75
CA GLY A 412 -11.56 -16.17 -9.10
C GLY A 412 -12.89 -15.56 -9.57
N SER A 413 -13.55 -14.72 -8.74
CA SER A 413 -14.84 -14.11 -9.09
C SER A 413 -14.75 -13.20 -10.33
N ASP A 414 -15.86 -13.09 -11.07
CA ASP A 414 -15.97 -12.18 -12.22
C ASP A 414 -16.75 -10.91 -11.84
N LEU A 415 -16.01 -9.86 -11.49
CA LEU A 415 -16.49 -8.51 -11.17
C LEU A 415 -16.37 -7.56 -12.36
N SER A 416 -16.23 -8.07 -13.59
CA SER A 416 -16.00 -7.21 -14.75
C SER A 416 -17.15 -6.22 -14.96
N PHE A 417 -16.79 -4.95 -15.18
CA PHE A 417 -17.72 -3.84 -15.33
C PHE A 417 -18.68 -3.61 -14.15
N ALA A 418 -18.43 -4.19 -12.98
CA ALA A 418 -19.22 -3.92 -11.78
C ALA A 418 -18.94 -2.50 -11.25
N ASP A 419 -19.95 -1.89 -10.62
CA ASP A 419 -19.80 -0.62 -9.90
C ASP A 419 -19.53 -0.92 -8.41
N LEU A 420 -18.27 -0.84 -7.99
CA LEU A 420 -17.82 -0.93 -6.61
C LEU A 420 -17.48 0.45 -6.03
N SER A 421 -18.00 1.54 -6.61
CA SER A 421 -17.63 2.89 -6.16
C SER A 421 -17.99 3.10 -4.68
N GLY A 422 -16.99 3.52 -3.90
CA GLY A 422 -17.10 3.69 -2.45
C GLY A 422 -17.36 2.40 -1.64
N ALA A 423 -17.22 1.21 -2.23
CA ALA A 423 -17.34 -0.05 -1.50
C ALA A 423 -16.20 -0.23 -0.49
N ASN A 424 -16.48 -0.92 0.61
CA ASN A 424 -15.48 -1.25 1.63
C ASN A 424 -15.05 -2.71 1.48
N LEU A 425 -13.82 -2.93 1.03
CA LEU A 425 -13.23 -4.24 0.68
C LEU A 425 -12.02 -4.56 1.58
N ILE A 426 -11.94 -3.96 2.77
CA ILE A 426 -10.79 -4.16 3.68
C ILE A 426 -10.60 -5.66 3.96
N GLY A 427 -9.36 -6.12 3.80
CA GLY A 427 -8.97 -7.51 4.07
C GLY A 427 -9.55 -8.57 3.13
N SER A 428 -10.29 -8.19 2.08
CA SER A 428 -10.91 -9.14 1.15
C SER A 428 -9.88 -9.94 0.36
N ASP A 429 -10.18 -11.20 0.07
CA ASP A 429 -9.44 -12.00 -0.90
C ASP A 429 -10.12 -11.92 -2.27
N LEU A 430 -9.40 -11.42 -3.25
CA LEU A 430 -9.82 -11.22 -4.64
C LEU A 430 -8.74 -11.75 -5.60
N ILE A 431 -7.93 -12.72 -5.13
CA ILE A 431 -6.87 -13.33 -5.94
C ILE A 431 -7.47 -13.91 -7.23
N GLY A 432 -6.79 -13.64 -8.36
CA GLY A 432 -7.18 -14.13 -9.68
C GLY A 432 -8.52 -13.61 -10.22
N SER A 433 -9.24 -12.76 -9.47
CA SER A 433 -10.54 -12.22 -9.88
C SER A 433 -10.44 -11.35 -11.14
N ASN A 434 -11.55 -11.24 -11.86
CA ASN A 434 -11.67 -10.39 -13.03
C ASN A 434 -12.41 -9.10 -12.70
N LEU A 435 -11.68 -8.01 -12.54
CA LEU A 435 -12.19 -6.64 -12.33
C LEU A 435 -12.05 -5.76 -13.58
N THR A 436 -11.96 -6.37 -14.76
CA THR A 436 -11.79 -5.63 -16.02
C THR A 436 -12.91 -4.60 -16.18
N GLY A 437 -12.55 -3.33 -16.36
CA GLY A 437 -13.48 -2.22 -16.52
C GLY A 437 -14.37 -1.90 -15.31
N ALA A 438 -14.10 -2.50 -14.13
CA ALA A 438 -14.86 -2.21 -12.92
C ALA A 438 -14.60 -0.77 -12.42
N ASP A 439 -15.60 -0.17 -11.78
CA ASP A 439 -15.46 1.14 -11.13
C ASP A 439 -15.25 0.93 -9.63
N LEU A 440 -14.02 1.13 -9.16
CA LEU A 440 -13.60 1.12 -7.76
C LEU A 440 -13.30 2.54 -7.24
N THR A 441 -13.87 3.57 -7.86
CA THR A 441 -13.61 4.97 -7.47
C THR A 441 -13.91 5.16 -5.99
N GLY A 442 -12.92 5.60 -5.21
CA GLY A 442 -13.03 5.85 -3.77
C GLY A 442 -13.28 4.60 -2.92
N ALA A 443 -13.12 3.39 -3.45
CA ALA A 443 -13.25 2.16 -2.67
C ALA A 443 -12.10 2.01 -1.65
N ASP A 444 -12.38 1.37 -0.51
CA ASP A 444 -11.37 1.05 0.49
C ASP A 444 -10.92 -0.40 0.35
N LEU A 445 -9.70 -0.62 -0.13
CA LEU A 445 -9.11 -1.93 -0.39
C LEU A 445 -7.94 -2.22 0.55
N GLN A 446 -7.83 -1.54 1.70
CA GLN A 446 -6.70 -1.73 2.60
C GLN A 446 -6.49 -3.20 2.95
N GLN A 447 -5.23 -3.64 2.87
CA GLN A 447 -4.82 -5.00 3.23
C GLN A 447 -5.50 -6.14 2.43
N SER A 448 -6.26 -5.82 1.37
CA SER A 448 -6.87 -6.83 0.51
C SER A 448 -5.83 -7.53 -0.36
N ARG A 449 -6.21 -8.71 -0.89
CA ARG A 449 -5.36 -9.57 -1.71
C ARG A 449 -5.92 -9.62 -3.13
N LEU A 450 -5.24 -8.96 -4.07
CA LEU A 450 -5.56 -8.93 -5.51
C LEU A 450 -4.45 -9.57 -6.35
N GLY A 451 -3.72 -10.56 -5.78
CA GLY A 451 -2.65 -11.25 -6.49
C GLY A 451 -3.16 -11.88 -7.79
N GLY A 452 -2.53 -11.58 -8.92
CA GLY A 452 -2.94 -12.13 -10.23
C GLY A 452 -4.29 -11.62 -10.77
N ALA A 453 -4.95 -10.66 -10.10
CA ALA A 453 -6.23 -10.14 -10.55
C ALA A 453 -6.13 -9.36 -11.88
N LYS A 454 -7.20 -9.34 -12.67
CA LYS A 454 -7.29 -8.58 -13.92
C LYS A 454 -8.05 -7.28 -13.67
N LEU A 455 -7.35 -6.15 -13.65
CA LEU A 455 -7.89 -4.80 -13.48
C LEU A 455 -7.74 -3.97 -14.77
N VAL A 456 -7.78 -4.60 -15.94
CA VAL A 456 -7.58 -3.91 -17.22
C VAL A 456 -8.67 -2.84 -17.41
N GLY A 457 -8.27 -1.58 -17.60
CA GLY A 457 -9.21 -0.46 -17.75
C GLY A 457 -10.09 -0.17 -16.52
N ALA A 458 -9.78 -0.74 -15.35
CA ALA A 458 -10.54 -0.46 -14.13
C ALA A 458 -10.29 0.98 -13.64
N ARG A 459 -11.28 1.56 -12.95
CA ARG A 459 -11.17 2.91 -12.36
C ARG A 459 -10.97 2.79 -10.86
N LEU A 460 -9.76 3.08 -10.37
CA LEU A 460 -9.37 3.10 -8.96
C LEU A 460 -9.04 4.52 -8.49
N ASP A 461 -9.62 5.54 -9.12
CA ASP A 461 -9.38 6.94 -8.73
C ASP A 461 -9.77 7.15 -7.27
N TYR A 462 -8.90 7.81 -6.50
CA TYR A 462 -9.07 8.04 -5.05
C TYR A 462 -9.22 6.77 -4.18
N ALA A 463 -9.01 5.58 -4.73
CA ALA A 463 -9.13 4.34 -3.97
C ALA A 463 -8.01 4.23 -2.93
N ASN A 464 -8.33 3.62 -1.78
CA ASN A 464 -7.35 3.31 -0.75
C ASN A 464 -6.81 1.89 -0.91
N LEU A 465 -5.61 1.77 -1.45
CA LEU A 465 -4.90 0.52 -1.71
C LEU A 465 -3.71 0.34 -0.73
N THR A 466 -3.79 0.95 0.46
CA THR A 466 -2.70 0.90 1.43
C THR A 466 -2.45 -0.54 1.88
N ALA A 467 -1.20 -0.99 1.75
CA ALA A 467 -0.77 -2.36 2.05
C ALA A 467 -1.55 -3.46 1.29
N THR A 468 -2.20 -3.14 0.18
CA THR A 468 -2.86 -4.11 -0.70
C THR A 468 -1.83 -4.95 -1.46
N ASN A 469 -2.09 -6.24 -1.64
CA ASN A 469 -1.28 -7.11 -2.48
C ASN A 469 -1.81 -7.17 -3.92
N LEU A 470 -1.18 -6.45 -4.83
CA LEU A 470 -1.41 -6.42 -6.27
C LEU A 470 -0.32 -7.18 -7.06
N SER A 471 0.43 -8.08 -6.41
CA SER A 471 1.52 -8.80 -7.09
C SER A 471 0.97 -9.63 -8.26
N ASP A 472 1.71 -9.64 -9.38
CA ASP A 472 1.36 -10.36 -10.61
C ASP A 472 0.01 -9.95 -11.25
N SER A 473 -0.62 -8.88 -10.78
CA SER A 473 -1.89 -8.37 -11.33
C SER A 473 -1.70 -7.59 -12.63
N ASN A 474 -2.77 -7.46 -13.41
CA ASN A 474 -2.78 -6.70 -14.65
C ASN A 474 -3.68 -5.46 -14.55
N LEU A 475 -3.06 -4.30 -14.38
CA LEU A 475 -3.66 -2.96 -14.36
C LEU A 475 -3.45 -2.19 -15.67
N THR A 476 -3.27 -2.88 -16.80
CA THR A 476 -3.11 -2.22 -18.10
C THR A 476 -4.28 -1.27 -18.36
N ASP A 477 -3.98 -0.03 -18.78
CA ASP A 477 -4.96 1.03 -19.03
C ASP A 477 -5.85 1.42 -17.82
N ALA A 478 -5.53 0.98 -16.60
CA ALA A 478 -6.30 1.35 -15.40
C ALA A 478 -6.08 2.82 -15.01
N SER A 479 -7.09 3.44 -14.41
CA SER A 479 -6.98 4.77 -13.80
C SER A 479 -6.78 4.63 -12.30
N LEU A 480 -5.75 5.28 -11.75
CA LEU A 480 -5.37 5.29 -10.33
C LEU A 480 -5.11 6.74 -9.89
N VAL A 481 -5.84 7.71 -10.44
CA VAL A 481 -5.59 9.13 -10.16
C VAL A 481 -5.81 9.40 -8.67
N GLU A 482 -4.80 9.99 -8.02
CA GLU A 482 -4.79 10.30 -6.58
C GLU A 482 -5.05 9.08 -5.66
N ALA A 483 -4.87 7.85 -6.17
CA ALA A 483 -5.02 6.63 -5.38
C ALA A 483 -3.91 6.49 -4.32
N GLN A 484 -4.23 5.85 -3.20
CA GLN A 484 -3.31 5.66 -2.07
C GLN A 484 -2.75 4.22 -2.06
N LEU A 485 -1.57 4.00 -2.66
CA LEU A 485 -0.89 2.70 -2.74
C LEU A 485 0.29 2.59 -1.75
N ARG A 486 0.23 3.30 -0.62
CA ARG A 486 1.33 3.30 0.36
C ARG A 486 1.63 1.87 0.82
N ARG A 487 2.88 1.43 0.69
CA ARG A 487 3.36 0.08 1.04
C ARG A 487 2.61 -1.06 0.31
N ALA A 488 1.93 -0.79 -0.80
CA ALA A 488 1.32 -1.83 -1.62
C ALA A 488 2.39 -2.75 -2.23
N ALA A 489 2.05 -4.02 -2.43
CA ALA A 489 2.90 -4.98 -3.13
C ALA A 489 2.47 -5.08 -4.60
N LEU A 490 3.32 -4.65 -5.52
CA LEU A 490 3.08 -4.60 -6.97
C LEU A 490 4.14 -5.41 -7.73
N ARG A 491 4.76 -6.40 -7.09
CA ARG A 491 5.83 -7.19 -7.70
C ARG A 491 5.34 -7.86 -8.98
N ASN A 492 6.10 -7.77 -10.06
CA ASN A 492 5.79 -8.30 -11.40
C ASN A 492 4.44 -7.85 -11.99
N SER A 493 3.78 -6.84 -11.41
CA SER A 493 2.49 -6.37 -11.93
C SER A 493 2.66 -5.63 -13.26
N ILE A 494 1.58 -5.59 -14.05
CA ILE A 494 1.54 -4.91 -15.34
C ILE A 494 0.69 -3.65 -15.19
N LEU A 495 1.31 -2.47 -15.23
CA LEU A 495 0.69 -1.15 -15.21
C LEU A 495 0.91 -0.40 -16.53
N ALA A 496 1.09 -1.13 -17.64
CA ALA A 496 1.34 -0.49 -18.94
C ALA A 496 0.19 0.47 -19.29
N ARG A 497 0.54 1.72 -19.65
CA ARG A 497 -0.40 2.82 -19.95
C ARG A 497 -1.39 3.17 -18.83
N ALA A 498 -1.17 2.70 -17.60
CA ALA A 498 -2.01 3.10 -16.47
C ALA A 498 -1.81 4.60 -16.15
N ASN A 499 -2.86 5.24 -15.64
CA ASN A 499 -2.80 6.62 -15.17
C ASN A 499 -2.66 6.66 -13.65
N LEU A 500 -1.46 6.91 -13.15
CA LEU A 500 -1.11 7.08 -11.73
C LEU A 500 -0.88 8.55 -11.37
N THR A 501 -1.47 9.50 -12.10
CA THR A 501 -1.29 10.93 -11.84
C THR A 501 -1.58 11.25 -10.37
N LYS A 502 -0.58 11.83 -9.69
CA LYS A 502 -0.61 12.19 -8.26
C LYS A 502 -0.93 11.05 -7.28
N ALA A 503 -0.81 9.79 -7.70
CA ALA A 503 -0.94 8.66 -6.79
C ALA A 503 0.19 8.66 -5.75
N SER A 504 -0.05 8.02 -4.60
CA SER A 504 0.96 7.81 -3.56
C SER A 504 1.41 6.35 -3.53
N LEU A 505 2.63 6.07 -3.99
CA LEU A 505 3.30 4.77 -3.95
C LEU A 505 4.44 4.74 -2.91
N VAL A 506 4.36 5.58 -1.87
CA VAL A 506 5.42 5.69 -0.86
C VAL A 506 5.69 4.32 -0.23
N GLY A 507 6.95 3.86 -0.30
CA GLY A 507 7.38 2.57 0.24
C GLY A 507 6.75 1.34 -0.44
N ALA A 508 6.12 1.49 -1.61
CA ALA A 508 5.57 0.37 -2.36
C ALA A 508 6.66 -0.54 -2.93
N ASN A 509 6.29 -1.78 -3.25
CA ASN A 509 7.20 -2.77 -3.86
C ASN A 509 6.83 -3.01 -5.32
N LEU A 510 7.55 -2.37 -6.24
CA LEU A 510 7.39 -2.44 -7.69
C LEU A 510 8.51 -3.26 -8.38
N ILE A 511 9.15 -4.19 -7.67
CA ILE A 511 10.21 -5.02 -8.26
C ILE A 511 9.68 -5.72 -9.52
N ASN A 512 10.39 -5.54 -10.63
CA ASN A 512 10.04 -6.05 -11.96
C ASN A 512 8.65 -5.66 -12.48
N ALA A 513 8.02 -4.62 -11.94
CA ALA A 513 6.75 -4.13 -12.46
C ALA A 513 6.94 -3.50 -13.84
N ASN A 514 5.93 -3.62 -14.70
CA ASN A 514 5.93 -3.02 -16.03
C ASN A 514 5.02 -1.79 -16.08
N LEU A 515 5.62 -0.60 -16.11
CA LEU A 515 4.97 0.71 -16.17
C LEU A 515 5.21 1.42 -17.51
N ASN A 516 5.43 0.66 -18.60
CA ASN A 516 5.69 1.27 -19.91
C ASN A 516 4.55 2.18 -20.34
N HIS A 517 4.90 3.39 -20.76
CA HIS A 517 3.97 4.43 -21.19
C HIS A 517 2.90 4.81 -20.16
N ALA A 518 3.10 4.48 -18.87
CA ALA A 518 2.21 4.93 -17.81
C ALA A 518 2.37 6.44 -17.56
N ASP A 519 1.29 7.08 -17.11
CA ASP A 519 1.31 8.47 -16.67
C ASP A 519 1.44 8.52 -15.15
N LEU A 520 2.62 8.86 -14.66
CA LEU A 520 2.99 9.04 -13.26
C LEU A 520 3.26 10.52 -12.95
N THR A 521 2.64 11.45 -13.67
CA THR A 521 2.82 12.89 -13.43
C THR A 521 2.45 13.26 -11.98
N GLY A 522 3.38 13.88 -11.27
CA GLY A 522 3.20 14.30 -9.87
C GLY A 522 3.07 13.16 -8.86
N VAL A 523 3.44 11.93 -9.23
CA VAL A 523 3.39 10.76 -8.33
C VAL A 523 4.37 10.93 -7.15
N ASP A 524 4.06 10.34 -6.00
CA ASP A 524 5.01 10.14 -4.91
C ASP A 524 5.38 8.67 -4.79
N ILE A 525 6.56 8.29 -5.29
CA ILE A 525 7.13 6.94 -5.24
C ILE A 525 8.38 6.90 -4.34
N SER A 526 8.49 7.86 -3.42
CA SER A 526 9.60 7.95 -2.47
C SER A 526 9.72 6.67 -1.64
N GLU A 527 10.95 6.27 -1.32
CA GLU A 527 11.27 5.05 -0.53
C GLU A 527 10.80 3.72 -1.16
N ALA A 528 10.25 3.73 -2.39
CA ALA A 528 9.79 2.52 -3.04
C ALA A 528 10.94 1.62 -3.52
N ARG A 529 10.62 0.34 -3.73
CA ARG A 529 11.53 -0.65 -4.31
C ARG A 529 11.13 -0.92 -5.75
N CYS A 530 11.88 -0.39 -6.71
CA CYS A 530 11.58 -0.51 -8.14
C CYS A 530 12.66 -1.28 -8.91
N GLN A 531 13.43 -2.13 -8.24
CA GLN A 531 14.54 -2.86 -8.86
C GLN A 531 14.04 -3.63 -10.10
N GLY A 532 14.69 -3.41 -11.25
CA GLY A 532 14.32 -4.07 -12.52
C GLY A 532 12.98 -3.63 -13.13
N ALA A 533 12.32 -2.59 -12.59
CA ALA A 533 11.07 -2.10 -13.13
C ALA A 533 11.26 -1.42 -14.50
N ASN A 534 10.23 -1.52 -15.34
CA ASN A 534 10.23 -0.99 -16.70
C ASN A 534 9.35 0.27 -16.78
N PHE A 535 9.95 1.42 -17.08
CA PHE A 535 9.31 2.73 -17.21
C PHE A 535 9.50 3.31 -18.63
N VAL A 536 9.72 2.47 -19.64
CA VAL A 536 9.99 2.94 -21.01
C VAL A 536 8.88 3.88 -21.48
N GLY A 537 9.26 5.09 -21.88
CA GLY A 537 8.33 6.10 -22.37
C GLY A 537 7.26 6.56 -21.37
N ALA A 538 7.45 6.31 -20.06
CA ALA A 538 6.52 6.77 -19.03
C ALA A 538 6.66 8.28 -18.78
N SER A 539 5.57 8.93 -18.38
CA SER A 539 5.57 10.32 -17.92
C SER A 539 5.72 10.35 -16.41
N ILE A 540 6.80 10.90 -15.88
CA ILE A 540 7.12 10.98 -14.45
C ILE A 540 7.48 12.44 -14.13
N VAL A 541 6.72 13.37 -14.70
CA VAL A 541 7.00 14.81 -14.63
C VAL A 541 6.65 15.36 -13.24
N LYS A 542 7.56 16.16 -12.65
CA LYS A 542 7.39 16.83 -11.35
C LYS A 542 6.99 15.86 -10.21
N SER A 543 7.56 14.67 -10.24
CA SER A 543 7.26 13.59 -9.31
C SER A 543 8.31 13.48 -8.20
N ARG A 544 7.99 12.77 -7.12
CA ARG A 544 8.88 12.55 -5.98
C ARG A 544 9.38 11.11 -5.97
N LEU A 545 10.68 10.93 -6.15
CA LEU A 545 11.41 9.66 -6.20
C LEU A 545 12.59 9.65 -5.21
N GLY A 546 12.51 10.46 -4.15
CA GLY A 546 13.58 10.57 -3.17
C GLY A 546 13.79 9.25 -2.43
N PHE A 547 15.06 8.86 -2.24
CA PHE A 547 15.43 7.61 -1.55
C PHE A 547 14.88 6.32 -2.19
N THR A 548 14.39 6.38 -3.42
CA THR A 548 13.83 5.22 -4.13
C THR A 548 14.96 4.30 -4.60
N ASN A 549 14.77 2.99 -4.47
CA ASN A 549 15.66 2.01 -5.09
C ASN A 549 15.22 1.75 -6.54
N LEU A 550 15.93 2.36 -7.47
CA LEU A 550 15.74 2.30 -8.91
C LEU A 550 16.83 1.45 -9.60
N THR A 551 17.55 0.58 -8.89
CA THR A 551 18.65 -0.20 -9.47
C THR A 551 18.18 -1.03 -10.67
N SER A 552 18.93 -0.99 -11.76
CA SER A 552 18.65 -1.71 -13.01
C SER A 552 17.26 -1.41 -13.60
N THR A 553 16.72 -0.22 -13.36
CA THR A 553 15.45 0.21 -13.98
C THR A 553 15.66 0.62 -15.42
N ASN A 554 14.61 0.51 -16.23
CA ASN A 554 14.59 1.02 -17.59
C ASN A 554 13.70 2.25 -17.70
N PHE A 555 14.31 3.43 -17.73
CA PHE A 555 13.71 4.73 -17.99
C PHE A 555 13.94 5.24 -19.43
N SER A 556 14.36 4.38 -20.37
CA SER A 556 14.63 4.86 -21.73
C SER A 556 13.40 5.53 -22.34
N LEU A 557 13.59 6.69 -22.98
CA LEU A 557 12.54 7.55 -23.52
C LEU A 557 11.54 8.12 -22.50
N ALA A 558 11.73 7.91 -21.19
CA ALA A 558 10.84 8.44 -20.17
C ALA A 558 11.01 9.95 -19.97
N ASN A 559 9.96 10.63 -19.51
CA ASN A 559 10.01 12.04 -19.13
C ASN A 559 10.00 12.20 -17.62
N LEU A 560 11.15 12.53 -17.03
CA LEU A 560 11.36 12.83 -15.62
C LEU A 560 11.60 14.34 -15.35
N SER A 561 11.20 15.22 -16.28
CA SER A 561 11.47 16.66 -16.16
C SER A 561 10.92 17.25 -14.86
N GLY A 562 11.75 18.04 -14.19
CA GLY A 562 11.43 18.69 -12.91
C GLY A 562 11.22 17.76 -11.72
N SER A 563 11.56 16.47 -11.83
CA SER A 563 11.35 15.50 -10.76
C SER A 563 12.42 15.52 -9.67
N TYR A 564 12.07 15.04 -8.49
CA TYR A 564 12.92 15.01 -7.30
C TYR A 564 13.45 13.60 -7.05
N LEU A 565 14.70 13.35 -7.40
CA LEU A 565 15.39 12.06 -7.33
C LEU A 565 16.53 12.05 -6.28
N VAL A 566 16.52 12.97 -5.33
CA VAL A 566 17.60 13.13 -4.34
C VAL A 566 17.87 11.83 -3.58
N ALA A 567 19.14 11.48 -3.47
CA ALA A 567 19.62 10.27 -2.80
C ALA A 567 18.96 8.95 -3.26
N SER A 568 18.41 8.92 -4.48
CA SER A 568 17.90 7.69 -5.09
C SER A 568 19.03 6.84 -5.66
N ASN A 569 18.78 5.53 -5.81
CA ASN A 569 19.76 4.59 -6.34
C ASN A 569 19.33 4.13 -7.74
N LEU A 570 19.96 4.69 -8.77
CA LEU A 570 19.78 4.38 -10.19
C LEU A 570 20.95 3.56 -10.78
N VAL A 571 21.70 2.85 -9.96
CA VAL A 571 22.84 2.03 -10.40
C VAL A 571 22.43 1.08 -11.52
N ASP A 572 23.26 0.98 -12.57
CA ASP A 572 23.05 0.12 -13.74
C ASP A 572 21.71 0.39 -14.48
N SER A 573 21.08 1.55 -14.30
CA SER A 573 19.80 1.88 -14.93
C SER A 573 19.98 2.40 -16.34
N ASP A 574 18.97 2.19 -17.18
CA ASP A 574 18.92 2.70 -18.55
C ASP A 574 18.04 3.95 -18.61
N LEU A 575 18.65 5.12 -18.72
CA LEU A 575 18.03 6.43 -18.91
C LEU A 575 18.30 6.98 -20.33
N SER A 576 18.63 6.11 -21.29
CA SER A 576 18.93 6.54 -22.67
C SER A 576 17.77 7.35 -23.24
N LYS A 577 18.05 8.54 -23.78
CA LYS A 577 17.04 9.44 -24.38
C LYS A 577 15.93 9.89 -23.42
N ALA A 578 16.13 9.76 -22.11
CA ALA A 578 15.18 10.27 -21.12
C ALA A 578 15.28 11.80 -21.02
N ASP A 579 14.16 12.45 -20.72
CA ASP A 579 14.12 13.88 -20.37
C ASP A 579 14.19 14.03 -18.85
N LEU A 580 15.34 14.46 -18.34
CA LEU A 580 15.60 14.82 -16.95
C LEU A 580 15.80 16.34 -16.78
N SER A 581 15.29 17.15 -17.71
CA SER A 581 15.49 18.60 -17.67
C SER A 581 14.94 19.20 -16.37
N GLY A 582 15.76 19.99 -15.69
CA GLY A 582 15.41 20.59 -14.39
C GLY A 582 15.19 19.59 -13.23
N ALA A 583 15.53 18.31 -13.40
CA ALA A 583 15.41 17.32 -12.32
C ALA A 583 16.43 17.59 -11.20
N ASN A 584 16.07 17.21 -9.97
CA ASN A 584 16.97 17.25 -8.82
C ASN A 584 17.52 15.84 -8.52
N LEU A 585 18.78 15.62 -8.85
CA LEU A 585 19.56 14.38 -8.71
C LEU A 585 20.68 14.54 -7.67
N GLU A 586 20.57 15.50 -6.74
CA GLU A 586 21.54 15.72 -5.66
C GLU A 586 21.81 14.42 -4.90
N ILE A 587 23.09 14.04 -4.79
CA ILE A 587 23.59 12.85 -4.09
C ILE A 587 22.97 11.53 -4.64
N ALA A 588 22.43 11.53 -5.87
CA ALA A 588 21.90 10.32 -6.48
C ALA A 588 23.03 9.35 -6.88
N TYR A 589 22.79 8.05 -6.71
CA TYR A 589 23.72 6.99 -7.08
C TYR A 589 23.41 6.47 -8.48
N MET A 590 24.21 6.83 -9.47
CA MET A 590 24.03 6.54 -10.89
C MET A 590 25.23 5.84 -11.52
N HIS A 591 26.14 5.24 -10.74
CA HIS A 591 27.31 4.57 -11.32
C HIS A 591 26.90 3.48 -12.34
N ARG A 592 27.61 3.44 -13.48
CA ARG A 592 27.32 2.60 -14.65
C ARG A 592 25.93 2.80 -15.28
N ALA A 593 25.27 3.94 -15.04
CA ALA A 593 24.01 4.24 -15.71
C ALA A 593 24.23 4.57 -17.19
N LYS A 594 23.22 4.28 -18.02
CA LYS A 594 23.19 4.71 -19.43
C LYS A 594 22.35 5.98 -19.53
N LEU A 595 22.97 7.08 -19.91
CA LEU A 595 22.39 8.42 -20.07
C LEU A 595 22.67 8.96 -21.48
N ASN A 596 23.03 8.09 -22.43
CA ASN A 596 23.34 8.51 -23.79
C ASN A 596 22.10 9.17 -24.43
N GLU A 597 22.32 10.32 -25.07
CA GLU A 597 21.28 11.19 -25.64
C GLU A 597 20.20 11.68 -24.63
N ALA A 598 20.42 11.57 -23.31
CA ALA A 598 19.49 12.09 -22.32
C ALA A 598 19.54 13.63 -22.21
N ASP A 599 18.41 14.26 -21.87
CA ASP A 599 18.36 15.70 -21.57
C ASP A 599 18.43 15.93 -20.06
N LEU A 600 19.56 16.41 -19.57
CA LEU A 600 19.84 16.80 -18.19
C LEU A 600 19.97 18.33 -18.05
N SER A 601 19.49 19.11 -19.01
CA SER A 601 19.65 20.57 -18.99
C SER A 601 19.01 21.18 -17.75
N ASN A 602 19.71 22.14 -17.13
CA ASN A 602 19.29 22.83 -15.92
C ASN A 602 19.06 21.90 -14.70
N SER A 603 19.51 20.65 -14.75
CA SER A 603 19.38 19.72 -13.63
C SER A 603 20.36 20.03 -12.48
N ASN A 604 20.02 19.59 -11.28
CA ASN A 604 20.91 19.61 -10.12
C ASN A 604 21.52 18.22 -9.92
N LEU A 605 22.81 18.07 -10.18
CA LEU A 605 23.62 16.85 -10.04
C LEU A 605 24.68 17.01 -8.95
N ASN A 606 24.47 17.91 -7.98
CA ASN A 606 25.44 18.15 -6.92
C ASN A 606 25.76 16.87 -6.15
N GLU A 607 27.06 16.58 -6.02
CA GLU A 607 27.59 15.38 -5.34
C GLU A 607 27.02 14.05 -5.87
N ALA A 608 26.48 14.04 -7.11
CA ALA A 608 25.97 12.82 -7.71
C ALA A 608 27.11 11.86 -8.10
N HIS A 609 26.84 10.56 -7.97
CA HIS A 609 27.78 9.47 -8.28
C HIS A 609 27.48 8.92 -9.67
N LEU A 610 28.28 9.26 -10.67
CA LEU A 610 28.09 8.87 -12.07
C LEU A 610 29.23 8.01 -12.61
N GLU A 611 30.12 7.49 -11.76
CA GLU A 611 31.34 6.78 -12.17
C GLU A 611 31.03 5.69 -13.23
N ASP A 612 31.86 5.63 -14.27
CA ASP A 612 31.75 4.68 -15.39
C ASP A 612 30.42 4.73 -16.18
N SER A 613 29.65 5.83 -16.10
CA SER A 613 28.39 6.00 -16.84
C SER A 613 28.60 6.44 -18.29
N ASP A 614 27.63 6.13 -19.15
CA ASP A 614 27.61 6.60 -20.55
C ASP A 614 26.69 7.81 -20.69
N LEU A 615 27.25 9.01 -20.79
CA LEU A 615 26.57 10.27 -21.04
C LEU A 615 26.79 10.78 -22.48
N SER A 616 27.18 9.92 -23.43
CA SER A 616 27.50 10.35 -24.78
C SER A 616 26.31 11.04 -25.47
N ASN A 617 26.58 12.17 -26.12
CA ASN A 617 25.59 13.04 -26.77
C ASN A 617 24.45 13.53 -25.86
N SER A 618 24.61 13.48 -24.54
CA SER A 618 23.63 14.04 -23.59
C SER A 618 23.64 15.57 -23.59
N ASN A 619 22.52 16.17 -23.19
CA ASN A 619 22.41 17.61 -22.99
C ASN A 619 22.50 17.96 -21.49
N LEU A 620 23.58 18.61 -21.08
CA LEU A 620 23.88 19.04 -19.71
C LEU A 620 23.97 20.58 -19.63
N GLU A 621 23.37 21.31 -20.57
CA GLU A 621 23.41 22.79 -20.59
C GLU A 621 22.92 23.37 -19.27
N ASN A 622 23.73 24.24 -18.66
CA ASN A 622 23.49 24.87 -17.35
C ASN A 622 23.27 23.92 -16.17
N ALA A 623 23.61 22.63 -16.28
CA ALA A 623 23.51 21.69 -15.17
C ALA A 623 24.49 22.03 -14.04
N ASP A 624 24.12 21.72 -12.79
CA ASP A 624 24.97 21.87 -11.61
C ASP A 624 25.60 20.53 -11.24
N LEU A 625 26.88 20.35 -11.55
CA LEU A 625 27.68 19.14 -11.29
C LEU A 625 28.66 19.35 -10.14
N THR A 626 28.39 20.31 -9.24
CA THR A 626 29.33 20.67 -8.17
C THR A 626 29.63 19.45 -7.30
N GLY A 627 30.92 19.09 -7.21
CA GLY A 627 31.38 17.92 -6.44
C GLY A 627 30.95 16.56 -6.97
N ALA A 628 30.33 16.47 -8.15
CA ALA A 628 29.91 15.20 -8.73
C ALA A 628 31.11 14.29 -9.08
N LEU A 629 30.89 12.98 -9.04
CA LEU A 629 31.90 11.96 -9.34
C LEU A 629 31.62 11.36 -10.72
N LEU A 630 32.40 11.74 -11.71
CA LEU A 630 32.30 11.33 -13.12
C LEU A 630 33.55 10.59 -13.61
N SER A 631 34.33 9.98 -12.71
CA SER A 631 35.53 9.25 -13.10
C SER A 631 35.19 8.13 -14.08
N GLY A 632 35.94 8.03 -15.18
CA GLY A 632 35.74 6.99 -16.22
C GLY A 632 34.49 7.16 -17.10
N CYS A 633 33.71 8.24 -16.95
CA CYS A 633 32.50 8.45 -17.75
C CYS A 633 32.80 8.67 -19.23
N ASN A 634 31.84 8.29 -20.09
CA ASN A 634 31.83 8.69 -21.49
C ASN A 634 30.92 9.90 -21.70
N LEU A 635 31.49 11.06 -22.02
CA LEU A 635 30.83 12.33 -22.31
C LEU A 635 31.03 12.76 -23.78
N THR A 636 31.39 11.83 -24.66
CA THR A 636 31.67 12.13 -26.07
C THR A 636 30.50 12.87 -26.71
N GLY A 637 30.75 14.04 -27.29
CA GLY A 637 29.74 14.86 -27.97
C GLY A 637 28.69 15.51 -27.06
N ALA A 638 28.81 15.40 -25.73
CA ALA A 638 27.84 15.99 -24.80
C ALA A 638 27.86 17.53 -24.82
N ASN A 639 26.71 18.15 -24.52
CA ASN A 639 26.59 19.60 -24.40
C ASN A 639 26.64 20.03 -22.93
N LEU A 640 27.76 20.58 -22.47
CA LEU A 640 27.95 21.11 -21.11
C LEU A 640 28.08 22.65 -21.10
N LYS A 641 27.51 23.34 -22.09
CA LYS A 641 27.56 24.80 -22.15
C LYS A 641 27.01 25.42 -20.86
N GLY A 642 27.78 26.32 -20.25
CA GLY A 642 27.40 27.02 -19.01
C GLY A 642 27.27 26.12 -17.76
N ALA A 643 27.62 24.84 -17.83
CA ALA A 643 27.53 23.94 -16.68
C ALA A 643 28.49 24.34 -15.55
N ARG A 644 28.11 24.03 -14.30
CA ARG A 644 28.92 24.25 -13.11
C ARG A 644 29.57 22.94 -12.69
N LEU A 645 30.88 22.82 -12.86
CA LEU A 645 31.70 21.64 -12.54
C LEU A 645 32.73 21.96 -11.43
N PHE A 646 32.34 22.75 -10.43
CA PHE A 646 33.24 23.10 -9.33
C PHE A 646 33.61 21.85 -8.53
N GLY A 647 34.90 21.54 -8.44
CA GLY A 647 35.41 20.40 -7.67
C GLY A 647 34.97 19.01 -8.16
N THR A 648 34.40 18.91 -9.37
CA THR A 648 33.96 17.65 -9.98
C THR A 648 35.14 16.72 -10.26
N ASP A 649 34.96 15.42 -10.09
CA ASP A 649 35.96 14.41 -10.48
C ASP A 649 35.65 13.85 -11.87
N LEU A 650 36.42 14.24 -12.88
CA LEU A 650 36.39 13.78 -14.26
C LEU A 650 37.63 12.95 -14.62
N SER A 651 38.32 12.38 -13.62
CA SER A 651 39.54 11.61 -13.86
C SER A 651 39.27 10.44 -14.82
N GLN A 652 40.11 10.27 -15.83
CA GLN A 652 39.97 9.23 -16.88
C GLN A 652 38.69 9.31 -17.72
N ALA A 653 37.88 10.37 -17.62
CA ALA A 653 36.68 10.52 -18.43
C ALA A 653 37.01 10.78 -19.90
N ILE A 654 36.12 10.35 -20.79
CA ILE A 654 36.19 10.59 -22.24
C ILE A 654 35.26 11.75 -22.58
N LEU A 655 35.79 12.96 -22.72
CA LEU A 655 35.06 14.17 -23.11
C LEU A 655 35.44 14.62 -24.53
N LYS A 656 35.61 13.69 -25.46
CA LYS A 656 35.97 14.01 -26.84
C LYS A 656 34.84 14.79 -27.52
N ASP A 657 35.18 15.81 -28.31
CA ASP A 657 34.22 16.62 -29.09
C ASP A 657 33.11 17.25 -28.20
N VAL A 658 33.39 17.53 -26.93
CA VAL A 658 32.43 18.08 -25.98
C VAL A 658 32.23 19.59 -26.17
N TYR A 659 31.03 20.09 -25.89
CA TYR A 659 30.72 21.52 -25.95
C TYR A 659 30.69 22.11 -24.53
N LEU A 660 31.75 22.80 -24.12
CA LEU A 660 31.92 23.31 -22.75
C LEU A 660 31.92 24.84 -22.66
N THR A 661 31.53 25.56 -23.71
CA THR A 661 31.62 27.02 -23.76
C THR A 661 31.03 27.68 -22.50
N GLY A 662 31.84 28.48 -21.81
CA GLY A 662 31.43 29.20 -20.60
C GLY A 662 31.28 28.35 -19.33
N ALA A 663 31.65 27.06 -19.35
CA ALA A 663 31.55 26.19 -18.19
C ALA A 663 32.58 26.55 -17.11
N SER A 664 32.21 26.32 -15.84
CA SER A 664 33.09 26.55 -14.70
C SER A 664 33.64 25.23 -14.15
N MET A 665 34.93 24.96 -14.35
CA MET A 665 35.66 23.77 -13.91
C MET A 665 36.70 24.13 -12.83
N ILE A 666 36.40 25.11 -11.99
CA ILE A 666 37.31 25.56 -10.94
C ILE A 666 37.56 24.41 -9.95
N GLY A 667 38.83 24.04 -9.77
CA GLY A 667 39.22 22.93 -8.89
C GLY A 667 38.78 21.54 -9.35
N ALA A 668 38.28 21.39 -10.58
CA ALA A 668 37.91 20.08 -11.12
C ALA A 668 39.14 19.18 -11.27
N LYS A 669 38.95 17.88 -11.05
CA LYS A 669 39.97 16.85 -11.27
C LYS A 669 39.77 16.22 -12.63
N MET A 670 40.77 16.24 -13.48
CA MET A 670 40.68 15.83 -14.88
C MET A 670 41.92 15.03 -15.30
N SER A 671 42.60 14.43 -14.33
CA SER A 671 43.82 13.65 -14.58
C SER A 671 43.52 12.53 -15.58
N TRP A 672 44.32 12.47 -16.65
CA TRP A 672 44.17 11.50 -17.75
C TRP A 672 42.84 11.54 -18.52
N ALA A 673 42.05 12.61 -18.37
CA ALA A 673 40.84 12.79 -19.17
C ALA A 673 41.18 13.10 -20.64
N ASN A 674 40.27 12.74 -21.55
CA ASN A 674 40.40 13.05 -22.98
C ASN A 674 39.41 14.15 -23.38
N LEU A 675 39.91 15.35 -23.64
CA LEU A 675 39.19 16.54 -24.13
C LEU A 675 39.61 16.92 -25.56
N SER A 676 40.21 16.01 -26.32
CA SER A 676 40.67 16.30 -27.69
C SER A 676 39.51 16.75 -28.59
N GLY A 677 39.78 17.73 -29.45
CA GLY A 677 38.82 18.29 -30.42
C GLY A 677 37.68 19.12 -29.81
N SER A 678 37.73 19.41 -28.51
CA SER A 678 36.59 20.01 -27.79
C SER A 678 36.52 21.53 -27.91
N SER A 679 35.30 22.08 -27.76
CA SER A 679 35.07 23.53 -27.69
C SER A 679 35.07 23.99 -26.23
N LEU A 680 36.17 24.61 -25.83
CA LEU A 680 36.48 24.99 -24.45
C LEU A 680 36.67 26.51 -24.34
N THR A 681 35.90 27.29 -25.10
CA THR A 681 36.01 28.76 -25.11
C THR A 681 35.39 29.39 -23.86
N ASN A 682 36.03 30.43 -23.33
CA ASN A 682 35.55 31.17 -22.15
C ASN A 682 35.34 30.29 -20.90
N CYS A 683 36.07 29.18 -20.78
CA CYS A 683 35.97 28.26 -19.64
C CYS A 683 36.82 28.71 -18.45
N GLN A 684 36.42 28.31 -17.24
CA GLN A 684 37.19 28.57 -16.02
C GLN A 684 37.85 27.28 -15.51
N PHE A 685 39.17 27.16 -15.65
CA PHE A 685 39.99 26.04 -15.19
C PHE A 685 40.88 26.42 -13.99
N SER A 686 40.59 27.52 -13.29
CA SER A 686 41.44 27.97 -12.20
C SER A 686 41.59 26.87 -11.14
N ARG A 687 42.84 26.53 -10.80
CA ARG A 687 43.19 25.44 -9.86
C ARG A 687 42.72 24.04 -10.26
N ALA A 688 42.34 23.81 -11.53
CA ALA A 688 42.00 22.48 -12.00
C ALA A 688 43.23 21.55 -12.07
N GLU A 689 43.02 20.25 -11.85
CA GLU A 689 44.05 19.20 -11.94
C GLU A 689 43.97 18.51 -13.30
N LEU A 690 44.85 18.88 -14.23
CA LEU A 690 44.88 18.45 -15.64
C LEU A 690 46.13 17.60 -15.95
N PHE A 691 46.57 16.78 -15.00
CA PHE A 691 47.76 15.96 -15.16
C PHE A 691 47.57 14.92 -16.27
N GLY A 692 48.41 14.95 -17.30
CA GLY A 692 48.34 14.00 -18.41
C GLY A 692 47.06 14.08 -19.25
N THR A 693 46.27 15.14 -19.10
CA THR A 693 45.02 15.34 -19.86
C THR A 693 45.31 15.57 -21.34
N ASP A 694 44.48 15.01 -22.23
CA ASP A 694 44.54 15.28 -23.66
C ASP A 694 43.62 16.45 -24.04
N LEU A 695 44.20 17.58 -24.43
CA LEU A 695 43.55 18.80 -24.91
C LEU A 695 43.90 19.09 -26.37
N SER A 696 44.40 18.09 -27.11
CA SER A 696 44.89 18.31 -28.47
C SER A 696 43.79 18.74 -29.43
N ASN A 697 44.12 19.67 -30.33
CA ASN A 697 43.23 20.24 -31.33
C ASN A 697 41.97 20.94 -30.76
N SER A 698 41.98 21.30 -29.48
CA SER A 698 40.84 21.96 -28.82
C SER A 698 40.92 23.49 -28.92
N ASP A 699 39.76 24.14 -28.90
CA ASP A 699 39.66 25.61 -28.86
C ASP A 699 39.55 26.09 -27.41
N LEU A 700 40.61 26.70 -26.89
CA LEU A 700 40.78 27.19 -25.52
C LEU A 700 40.74 28.72 -25.45
N THR A 701 40.19 29.37 -26.49
CA THR A 701 40.18 30.83 -26.60
C THR A 701 39.53 31.49 -25.39
N SER A 702 40.20 32.50 -24.82
CA SER A 702 39.73 33.29 -23.67
C SER A 702 39.47 32.49 -22.38
N SER A 703 40.03 31.29 -22.24
CA SER A 703 39.86 30.45 -21.05
C SER A 703 40.88 30.76 -19.95
N ASP A 704 40.47 30.55 -18.69
CA ASP A 704 41.26 30.89 -17.50
C ASP A 704 41.87 29.64 -16.85
N PHE A 705 43.17 29.46 -17.02
CA PHE A 705 44.01 28.40 -16.44
C PHE A 705 44.83 28.89 -15.24
N THR A 706 44.46 30.00 -14.60
CA THR A 706 45.22 30.56 -13.48
C THR A 706 45.43 29.51 -12.38
N ARG A 707 46.70 29.21 -12.06
CA ARG A 707 47.11 28.17 -11.09
C ARG A 707 46.63 26.75 -11.42
N ALA A 708 46.33 26.44 -12.68
CA ALA A 708 46.00 25.08 -13.10
C ALA A 708 47.25 24.17 -13.15
N TYR A 709 47.06 22.88 -12.91
CA TYR A 709 48.12 21.87 -12.93
C TYR A 709 48.04 21.03 -14.22
N LEU A 710 48.77 21.46 -15.25
CA LEU A 710 48.78 20.92 -16.63
C LEU A 710 50.01 20.05 -16.91
N VAL A 711 50.63 19.49 -15.86
CA VAL A 711 51.86 18.71 -16.01
C VAL A 711 51.63 17.51 -16.92
N ARG A 712 52.49 17.37 -17.93
CA ARG A 712 52.40 16.34 -18.99
C ARG A 712 51.11 16.36 -19.82
N ALA A 713 50.33 17.44 -19.78
CA ALA A 713 49.15 17.58 -20.62
C ALA A 713 49.53 17.66 -22.12
N ASN A 714 48.66 17.13 -22.98
CA ASN A 714 48.79 17.24 -24.44
C ASN A 714 47.94 18.40 -24.95
N LEU A 715 48.57 19.53 -25.29
CA LEU A 715 47.96 20.72 -25.87
C LEU A 715 48.35 20.90 -27.35
N SER A 716 48.78 19.84 -28.04
CA SER A 716 49.22 19.97 -29.44
C SER A 716 48.08 20.43 -30.36
N GLY A 717 48.36 21.37 -31.25
CA GLY A 717 47.39 21.93 -32.20
C GLY A 717 46.25 22.74 -31.57
N CYS A 718 46.27 23.02 -30.26
CA CYS A 718 45.21 23.79 -29.61
C CYS A 718 45.29 25.29 -29.92
N THR A 719 44.18 26.01 -29.68
CA THR A 719 44.12 27.49 -29.77
C THR A 719 44.00 28.10 -28.38
N LEU A 720 45.03 28.79 -27.91
CA LEU A 720 45.13 29.46 -26.60
C LEU A 720 45.03 30.99 -26.71
N LYS A 721 44.40 31.50 -27.77
CA LYS A 721 44.26 32.94 -28.00
C LYS A 721 43.55 33.61 -26.81
N ASP A 722 44.14 34.68 -26.29
CA ASP A 722 43.61 35.45 -25.14
C ASP A 722 43.40 34.61 -23.85
N ALA A 723 43.96 33.40 -23.77
CA ALA A 723 43.88 32.56 -22.58
C ALA A 723 44.76 33.12 -21.44
N ARG A 724 44.36 32.87 -20.19
CA ARG A 724 45.10 33.26 -18.99
C ARG A 724 45.79 32.07 -18.37
N LEU A 725 47.12 32.09 -18.29
CA LEU A 725 47.93 30.98 -17.76
C LEU A 725 48.73 31.37 -16.52
N ASP A 726 48.46 32.53 -15.90
CA ASP A 726 49.25 33.04 -14.78
C ASP A 726 49.39 31.97 -13.67
N TYR A 727 50.63 31.67 -13.27
CA TYR A 727 50.95 30.65 -12.26
C TYR A 727 50.56 29.20 -12.60
N ALA A 728 50.21 28.89 -13.85
CA ALA A 728 49.95 27.51 -14.27
C ALA A 728 51.24 26.68 -14.35
N ASP A 729 51.13 25.37 -14.14
CA ASP A 729 52.24 24.43 -14.28
C ASP A 729 52.05 23.54 -15.52
N LEU A 730 52.83 23.81 -16.57
CA LEU A 730 52.88 23.07 -17.82
C LEU A 730 54.18 22.24 -17.95
N THR A 731 54.80 21.84 -16.82
CA THR A 731 56.01 21.03 -16.84
C THR A 731 55.80 19.75 -17.65
N GLY A 732 56.65 19.52 -18.66
CA GLY A 732 56.58 18.37 -19.56
C GLY A 732 55.38 18.34 -20.50
N ALA A 733 54.63 19.44 -20.64
CA ALA A 733 53.47 19.51 -21.54
C ALA A 733 53.88 19.53 -23.02
N ASN A 734 53.02 18.97 -23.88
CA ASN A 734 53.17 19.01 -25.33
C ASN A 734 52.32 20.15 -25.91
N LEU A 735 52.95 21.23 -26.38
CA LEU A 735 52.31 22.37 -27.05
C LEU A 735 52.67 22.45 -28.54
N ARG A 736 53.03 21.33 -29.17
CA ARG A 736 53.43 21.33 -30.58
C ARG A 736 52.35 21.91 -31.48
N ASP A 737 52.73 22.78 -32.39
CA ASP A 737 51.84 23.41 -33.37
C ASP A 737 50.64 24.18 -32.74
N ALA A 738 50.70 24.51 -31.44
CA ALA A 738 49.65 25.27 -30.76
C ALA A 738 49.70 26.77 -31.12
N TYR A 739 48.54 27.43 -31.10
CA TYR A 739 48.44 28.87 -31.33
C TYR A 739 48.31 29.64 -30.01
N LEU A 740 49.32 30.43 -29.66
CA LEU A 740 49.43 31.26 -28.47
C LEU A 740 49.73 32.74 -28.82
N GLY A 741 49.23 33.22 -29.96
CA GLY A 741 49.48 34.60 -30.41
C GLY A 741 49.01 35.65 -29.38
N ASN A 742 49.89 36.63 -29.09
CA ASN A 742 49.70 37.70 -28.11
C ASN A 742 49.45 37.23 -26.66
N ILE A 743 49.79 35.98 -26.34
CA ILE A 743 49.56 35.46 -24.99
C ILE A 743 50.44 36.16 -23.94
N ARG A 744 49.92 36.27 -22.71
CA ARG A 744 50.68 36.74 -21.55
C ARG A 744 50.99 35.56 -20.63
N LEU A 745 52.27 35.28 -20.44
CA LEU A 745 52.77 34.24 -19.54
C LEU A 745 53.57 34.89 -18.41
N VAL A 746 53.01 34.87 -17.20
CA VAL A 746 53.65 35.39 -15.98
C VAL A 746 53.70 34.29 -14.94
N ASN A 747 54.91 33.96 -14.48
CA ASN A 747 55.16 32.91 -13.49
C ASN A 747 54.59 31.53 -13.88
N VAL A 748 54.59 31.21 -15.18
CA VAL A 748 54.15 29.92 -15.72
C VAL A 748 55.32 28.95 -15.71
N PHE A 749 55.15 27.74 -15.16
CA PHE A 749 56.18 26.71 -15.18
C PHE A 749 56.10 25.91 -16.47
N MET A 750 57.21 25.80 -17.22
CA MET A 750 57.23 25.08 -18.51
C MET A 750 58.45 24.17 -18.68
N ASN A 751 59.11 23.76 -17.59
CA ASN A 751 60.32 22.92 -17.69
C ASN A 751 60.01 21.64 -18.50
N ASN A 752 60.90 21.29 -19.42
CA ASN A 752 60.76 20.15 -20.35
C ASN A 752 59.53 20.18 -21.27
N ALA A 753 58.86 21.32 -21.45
CA ALA A 753 57.73 21.44 -22.39
C ALA A 753 58.22 21.46 -23.85
N ASP A 754 57.42 20.89 -24.76
CA ASP A 754 57.66 20.91 -26.21
C ASP A 754 56.73 21.90 -26.93
N LEU A 755 57.28 23.01 -27.38
CA LEU A 755 56.60 24.08 -28.15
C LEU A 755 57.00 24.05 -29.63
N SER A 756 57.46 22.91 -30.17
CA SER A 756 57.88 22.84 -31.57
C SER A 756 56.75 23.26 -32.51
N GLY A 757 57.01 24.20 -33.43
CA GLY A 757 56.03 24.70 -34.39
C GLY A 757 54.94 25.61 -33.82
N ALA A 758 54.92 25.87 -32.51
CA ALA A 758 53.91 26.73 -31.90
C ALA A 758 54.04 28.20 -32.34
N ASP A 759 52.92 28.91 -32.44
CA ASP A 759 52.87 30.34 -32.77
C ASP A 759 52.66 31.19 -31.52
N LEU A 760 53.70 31.89 -31.10
CA LEU A 760 53.74 32.84 -29.98
C LEU A 760 54.02 34.27 -30.48
N SER A 761 53.60 34.60 -31.71
CA SER A 761 53.78 35.96 -32.25
C SER A 761 53.17 37.01 -31.32
N GLY A 762 53.96 38.02 -30.95
CA GLY A 762 53.53 39.08 -30.03
C GLY A 762 53.37 38.68 -28.56
N ALA A 763 53.77 37.46 -28.17
CA ALA A 763 53.63 37.00 -26.78
C ALA A 763 54.50 37.80 -25.79
N TYR A 764 54.05 37.87 -24.54
CA TYR A 764 54.76 38.49 -23.42
C TYR A 764 55.11 37.45 -22.36
N LEU A 765 56.40 37.18 -22.19
CA LEU A 765 56.95 36.25 -21.21
C LEU A 765 57.76 37.03 -20.18
N TYR A 766 57.47 36.85 -18.89
CA TYR A 766 58.10 37.61 -17.80
C TYR A 766 58.45 36.77 -16.57
N SER A 767 59.69 36.90 -16.11
CA SER A 767 60.18 36.44 -14.79
C SER A 767 60.10 34.92 -14.56
N MET A 768 60.66 34.12 -15.48
CA MET A 768 60.55 32.64 -15.43
C MET A 768 61.89 31.95 -15.75
N THR A 769 62.08 30.76 -15.17
CA THR A 769 63.18 29.85 -15.53
C THR A 769 62.62 28.66 -16.30
N TYR A 770 63.15 28.42 -17.50
CA TYR A 770 62.80 27.32 -18.39
C TYR A 770 64.02 26.45 -18.63
N ASP A 771 63.96 25.25 -18.08
CA ASP A 771 64.95 24.21 -18.21
C ASP A 771 64.46 23.13 -19.19
N GLY A 772 65.29 22.76 -20.17
CA GLY A 772 65.01 21.67 -21.11
C GLY A 772 63.86 21.92 -22.09
N THR A 773 63.45 23.17 -22.31
CA THR A 773 62.32 23.50 -23.22
C THR A 773 62.68 23.39 -24.70
N VAL A 774 61.78 22.83 -25.50
CA VAL A 774 61.97 22.65 -26.95
C VAL A 774 61.12 23.67 -27.72
N TRP A 775 61.74 24.46 -28.59
CA TRP A 775 61.15 25.57 -29.36
C TRP A 775 61.41 25.43 -30.86
N ARG A 776 61.64 24.21 -31.35
CA ARG A 776 62.06 23.97 -32.73
C ARG A 776 61.02 24.50 -33.72
N LYS A 777 61.44 25.36 -34.64
CA LYS A 777 60.55 26.00 -35.63
C LYS A 777 59.36 26.78 -35.03
N ALA A 778 59.41 27.12 -33.74
CA ALA A 778 58.38 27.97 -33.12
C ALA A 778 58.44 29.39 -33.72
N VAL A 779 57.31 30.09 -33.72
CA VAL A 779 57.19 31.47 -34.23
C VAL A 779 57.05 32.42 -33.03
N LEU A 780 58.02 33.30 -32.83
CA LEU A 780 58.08 34.27 -31.72
C LEU A 780 58.23 35.71 -32.24
N ARG A 781 57.68 36.01 -33.42
CA ARG A 781 57.82 37.32 -34.05
C ARG A 781 57.31 38.43 -33.14
N SER A 782 58.13 39.46 -32.92
CA SER A 782 57.79 40.60 -32.06
C SER A 782 57.40 40.24 -30.62
N ALA A 783 57.74 39.03 -30.16
CA ALA A 783 57.50 38.63 -28.76
C ALA A 783 58.46 39.38 -27.82
N SER A 784 58.10 39.45 -26.54
CA SER A 784 58.87 40.11 -25.49
C SER A 784 59.21 39.11 -24.39
N LEU A 785 60.50 38.78 -24.27
CA LEU A 785 61.08 37.84 -23.32
C LEU A 785 61.89 38.63 -22.28
N ILE A 786 61.30 38.92 -21.12
CA ILE A 786 61.87 39.81 -20.11
C ILE A 786 62.14 39.08 -18.79
N LEU A 787 63.32 39.28 -18.19
CA LEU A 787 63.69 38.64 -16.91
C LEU A 787 63.58 37.11 -16.97
N MET A 788 64.02 36.52 -18.08
CA MET A 788 63.93 35.08 -18.30
C MET A 788 65.26 34.39 -17.97
N ASN A 789 65.20 33.11 -17.59
CA ASN A 789 66.35 32.20 -17.58
C ASN A 789 66.04 31.02 -18.50
N PHE A 790 66.77 30.87 -19.60
CA PHE A 790 66.68 29.70 -20.47
C PHE A 790 67.90 28.81 -20.24
N LEU A 791 67.67 27.58 -19.78
CA LEU A 791 68.69 26.56 -19.53
C LEU A 791 68.38 25.37 -20.44
N ASP A 792 69.38 24.86 -21.16
CA ASP A 792 69.25 23.65 -21.98
C ASP A 792 68.12 23.72 -23.02
N ALA A 793 67.83 24.92 -23.55
CA ALA A 793 66.72 25.15 -24.48
C ALA A 793 67.11 24.92 -25.96
N ASP A 794 66.13 24.61 -26.81
CA ASP A 794 66.34 24.33 -28.23
C ASP A 794 65.44 25.17 -29.15
N PHE A 795 65.97 26.28 -29.67
CA PHE A 795 65.34 27.18 -30.64
C PHE A 795 65.71 26.86 -32.11
N THR A 796 66.15 25.63 -32.42
CA THR A 796 66.57 25.27 -33.78
C THR A 796 65.50 25.61 -34.82
N GLY A 797 65.85 26.46 -35.79
CA GLY A 797 64.95 26.89 -36.88
C GLY A 797 63.78 27.77 -36.45
N ALA A 798 63.76 28.31 -35.23
CA ALA A 798 62.70 29.20 -34.75
C ALA A 798 62.71 30.57 -35.47
N ASP A 799 61.54 31.19 -35.61
CA ASP A 799 61.37 32.53 -36.18
C ASP A 799 61.22 33.56 -35.06
N LEU A 800 62.32 34.22 -34.73
CA LEU A 800 62.48 35.17 -33.62
C LEU A 800 62.58 36.62 -34.14
N ARG A 801 62.05 36.92 -35.33
CA ARG A 801 62.20 38.26 -35.93
C ARG A 801 61.58 39.35 -35.08
N ASN A 802 62.32 40.43 -34.88
CA ASN A 802 61.95 41.57 -34.03
C ASN A 802 61.63 41.20 -32.57
N VAL A 803 62.06 40.02 -32.08
CA VAL A 803 61.89 39.66 -30.66
C VAL A 803 62.66 40.63 -29.77
N ARG A 804 62.09 40.98 -28.61
CA ARG A 804 62.79 41.71 -27.56
C ARG A 804 63.20 40.73 -26.46
N ILE A 805 64.49 40.56 -26.24
CA ILE A 805 65.07 39.78 -25.15
C ILE A 805 65.75 40.76 -24.20
N ALA A 806 65.22 40.87 -22.97
CA ALA A 806 65.70 41.88 -22.02
C ALA A 806 65.90 41.34 -20.60
N LYS A 807 67.04 41.67 -19.98
CA LYS A 807 67.42 41.24 -18.61
C LYS A 807 67.37 39.72 -18.43
N THR A 808 67.82 39.00 -19.45
CA THR A 808 67.62 37.55 -19.58
C THR A 808 68.96 36.82 -19.55
N TYR A 809 69.00 35.66 -18.90
CA TYR A 809 70.14 34.75 -18.92
C TYR A 809 69.80 33.53 -19.79
N ILE A 810 70.69 33.19 -20.73
CA ILE A 810 70.53 32.05 -21.62
C ILE A 810 71.81 31.22 -21.53
N ASN A 811 71.67 29.95 -21.18
CA ASN A 811 72.79 29.01 -21.07
C ASN A 811 72.50 27.72 -21.83
N ASN A 812 73.53 27.16 -22.46
CA ASN A 812 73.51 25.88 -23.19
C ASN A 812 72.32 25.76 -24.14
N THR A 813 72.04 26.82 -24.88
CA THR A 813 70.85 26.93 -25.73
C THR A 813 71.23 26.95 -27.20
N LYS A 814 70.45 26.24 -28.03
CA LYS A 814 70.67 26.13 -29.48
C LYS A 814 69.78 27.10 -30.24
N PHE A 815 70.36 27.95 -31.07
CA PHE A 815 69.68 28.81 -32.04
C PHE A 815 70.00 28.41 -33.50
N SER A 816 70.47 27.18 -33.73
CA SER A 816 70.93 26.75 -35.05
C SER A 816 69.85 26.95 -36.12
N GLY A 817 70.18 27.69 -37.19
CA GLY A 817 69.26 28.02 -38.28
C GLY A 817 68.06 28.91 -37.90
N ALA A 818 68.01 29.48 -36.69
CA ALA A 818 66.95 30.39 -36.26
C ALA A 818 67.05 31.77 -36.94
N ASP A 819 65.92 32.46 -37.13
CA ASP A 819 65.88 33.81 -37.68
C ASP A 819 65.64 34.85 -36.59
N LEU A 820 66.70 35.52 -36.14
CA LEU A 820 66.67 36.58 -35.15
C LEU A 820 66.78 37.98 -35.78
N SER A 821 66.48 38.13 -37.08
CA SER A 821 66.65 39.43 -37.73
C SER A 821 65.80 40.53 -37.08
N GLY A 822 66.42 41.69 -36.83
CA GLY A 822 65.80 42.81 -36.11
C GLY A 822 65.58 42.60 -34.60
N ALA A 823 66.05 41.50 -34.01
CA ALA A 823 65.91 41.25 -32.58
C ALA A 823 66.64 42.30 -31.72
N ILE A 824 66.11 42.56 -30.52
CA ILE A 824 66.68 43.50 -29.55
C ILE A 824 67.14 42.72 -28.32
N PHE A 825 68.44 42.73 -28.06
CA PHE A 825 69.06 42.22 -26.85
C PHE A 825 69.41 43.38 -25.91
N ASP A 826 68.83 43.39 -24.71
CA ASP A 826 68.98 44.46 -23.72
C ASP A 826 69.36 43.83 -22.38
N THR A 827 70.60 43.99 -21.93
CA THR A 827 71.13 43.34 -20.71
C THR A 827 70.95 41.81 -20.76
N THR A 828 71.40 41.16 -21.85
CA THR A 828 71.25 39.71 -22.02
C THR A 828 72.59 39.00 -21.87
N ALA A 829 72.65 38.00 -20.98
CA ALA A 829 73.82 37.15 -20.80
C ALA A 829 73.63 35.84 -21.57
N LEU A 830 74.65 35.47 -22.37
CA LEU A 830 74.62 34.34 -23.30
C LEU A 830 75.83 33.42 -23.03
N GLU A 831 75.62 32.24 -22.46
CA GLU A 831 76.68 31.28 -22.16
C GLU A 831 76.48 29.97 -22.93
N ASN A 832 77.55 29.42 -23.53
CA ASN A 832 77.49 28.17 -24.29
C ASN A 832 76.40 28.16 -25.39
N ILE A 833 76.30 29.24 -26.16
CA ILE A 833 75.26 29.41 -27.18
C ILE A 833 75.75 28.98 -28.57
N ASP A 834 74.90 28.22 -29.25
CA ASP A 834 75.10 27.80 -30.64
C ASP A 834 74.22 28.60 -31.60
N PHE A 835 74.83 29.51 -32.37
CA PHE A 835 74.19 30.29 -33.43
C PHE A 835 74.49 29.76 -34.84
N GLU A 836 74.89 28.49 -34.99
CA GLU A 836 75.26 27.92 -36.30
C GLU A 836 74.16 28.15 -37.36
N GLY A 837 74.49 28.85 -38.44
CA GLY A 837 73.55 29.15 -39.53
C GLY A 837 72.40 30.11 -39.18
N ALA A 838 72.39 30.71 -37.98
CA ALA A 838 71.34 31.65 -37.56
C ALA A 838 71.41 32.97 -38.33
N ASN A 839 70.27 33.67 -38.46
CA ASN A 839 70.20 35.01 -39.03
C ASN A 839 70.15 36.08 -37.93
N LEU A 840 71.23 36.82 -37.76
CA LEU A 840 71.41 37.89 -36.78
C LEU A 840 71.48 39.27 -37.44
N GLN A 841 70.94 39.43 -38.66
CA GLN A 841 70.97 40.71 -39.37
C GLN A 841 70.08 41.76 -38.69
N GLY A 842 70.65 42.96 -38.49
CA GLY A 842 69.93 44.12 -37.98
C GLY A 842 69.55 44.04 -36.51
N ILE A 843 70.17 43.14 -35.74
CA ILE A 843 69.95 43.07 -34.30
C ILE A 843 70.47 44.34 -33.58
N LYS A 844 69.86 44.65 -32.45
CA LYS A 844 70.35 45.68 -31.51
C LYS A 844 70.86 44.99 -30.24
N TYR A 845 71.97 45.47 -29.71
CA TYR A 845 72.62 44.90 -28.52
C TYR A 845 73.32 46.00 -27.71
N ASP A 846 73.52 45.75 -26.42
CA ASP A 846 74.30 46.61 -25.54
C ASP A 846 75.73 46.06 -25.30
N ALA A 847 76.56 46.82 -24.58
CA ALA A 847 77.95 46.45 -24.32
C ALA A 847 78.09 45.15 -23.52
N VAL A 848 77.13 44.84 -22.65
CA VAL A 848 77.12 43.59 -21.87
C VAL A 848 76.88 42.40 -22.79
N THR A 849 75.82 42.46 -23.60
CA THR A 849 75.45 41.39 -24.53
C THR A 849 76.55 41.14 -25.56
N LEU A 850 77.21 42.19 -26.05
CA LEU A 850 78.27 42.09 -27.05
C LEU A 850 79.45 41.21 -26.58
N GLN A 851 79.83 41.28 -25.29
CA GLN A 851 80.91 40.44 -24.74
C GLN A 851 80.59 38.94 -24.87
N PHE A 852 79.33 38.58 -24.61
CA PHE A 852 78.89 37.19 -24.73
C PHE A 852 78.70 36.74 -26.18
N LEU A 853 78.20 37.61 -27.06
CA LEU A 853 78.11 37.32 -28.50
C LEU A 853 79.49 36.98 -29.09
N ALA A 854 80.55 37.67 -28.66
CA ALA A 854 81.91 37.39 -29.11
C ALA A 854 82.43 35.99 -28.71
N LEU A 855 81.91 35.42 -27.62
CA LEU A 855 82.25 34.08 -27.11
C LEU A 855 81.37 32.95 -27.69
N SER A 856 80.30 33.30 -28.41
CA SER A 856 79.33 32.32 -28.93
C SER A 856 79.80 31.66 -30.24
N ARG A 857 79.27 30.48 -30.56
CA ARG A 857 79.54 29.79 -31.83
C ARG A 857 78.73 30.43 -32.96
N LEU A 858 79.39 31.13 -33.88
CA LEU A 858 78.76 31.92 -34.97
C LEU A 858 79.00 31.32 -36.37
N GLU A 859 79.36 30.05 -36.47
CA GLU A 859 79.71 29.40 -37.74
C GLU A 859 78.54 29.45 -38.73
N GLY A 860 78.77 30.02 -39.92
CA GLY A 860 77.73 30.17 -40.95
C GLY A 860 76.60 31.14 -40.59
N ALA A 861 76.66 31.85 -39.45
CA ALA A 861 75.66 32.82 -39.06
C ALA A 861 75.71 34.07 -39.97
N LYS A 862 74.53 34.60 -40.32
CA LYS A 862 74.42 35.87 -41.08
C LYS A 862 74.40 37.03 -40.09
N ILE A 863 75.51 37.77 -40.01
CA ILE A 863 75.66 38.94 -39.12
C ILE A 863 75.75 40.23 -39.94
N SER A 864 75.31 41.35 -39.36
CA SER A 864 75.51 42.67 -39.98
C SER A 864 76.98 43.12 -39.87
N GLU A 865 77.43 43.97 -40.81
CA GLU A 865 78.80 44.49 -40.87
C GLU A 865 79.25 45.23 -39.59
N ASP A 866 78.33 45.96 -38.95
CA ASP A 866 78.58 46.62 -37.67
C ASP A 866 78.84 45.63 -36.54
N LEU A 867 77.97 44.61 -36.40
CA LEU A 867 78.17 43.52 -35.43
C LEU A 867 79.47 42.75 -35.67
N HIS A 868 79.80 42.45 -36.92
CA HIS A 868 81.06 41.77 -37.25
C HIS A 868 82.27 42.59 -36.79
N ARG A 869 82.30 43.89 -37.10
CA ARG A 869 83.39 44.79 -36.67
C ARG A 869 83.50 44.88 -35.15
N ASP A 870 82.39 44.95 -34.44
CA ASP A 870 82.40 45.12 -32.99
C ASP A 870 82.80 43.82 -32.25
N ILE A 871 82.46 42.65 -32.80
CA ILE A 871 82.97 41.35 -32.32
C ILE A 871 84.48 41.21 -32.56
N GLU A 872 84.96 41.54 -33.76
CA GLU A 872 86.39 41.41 -34.09
C GLU A 872 87.26 42.35 -33.22
N LYS A 873 86.81 43.58 -32.95
CA LYS A 873 87.51 44.49 -32.01
C LYS A 873 87.71 43.84 -30.64
N LEU A 874 86.68 43.17 -30.11
CA LEU A 874 86.73 42.50 -28.81
C LEU A 874 87.54 41.20 -28.81
N ARG A 875 87.65 40.51 -29.95
CA ARG A 875 88.50 39.30 -30.07
C ARG A 875 89.97 39.65 -30.27
N SER A 876 90.26 40.84 -30.80
CA SER A 876 91.61 41.32 -31.12
C SER A 876 92.31 42.07 -29.97
N GLY A 877 91.57 42.50 -28.95
CA GLY A 877 92.06 43.17 -27.75
C GLY A 877 91.80 42.34 -26.51
#